data_AF-A0A2V0PD95-F1
#
_entry.id   AF-A0A2V0PD95-F1
#
_cell.length_a   1.000
_cell.length_b   1.000
_cell.length_c   1.000
_cell.angle_alpha   90.00
_cell.angle_beta   90.00
_cell.angle_gamma   90.00
#
_symmetry.space_group_name_H-M   'P 1'
#
loop_
_entity.id
_entity.type
_entity.pdbx_description
1 polymer ?
#
loop_
_entity_poly.entity_id
_entity_poly.type
_entity_poly.pdbx_seq_one_letter_code
_entity_poly.pdbx_strand_id
1 'polypeptide(L)'
;MLRATRGAGLLAAWARVLQRQRREAGPWALSDLAAAIYSPGDAGPAAGAAAGAALSTSAAAAAAALPRRPRGAARLDGGADDADGWDSAAHPPRKRRAEAVAVSGAVLRLERAGGLAAPRGGGDGGGPLAAARDVSESRLMALIKKAEALSQIERLLLDYGPHFRHMHVAAAVARLPEVRLPSANGEARRRTAVRILAPGIEATADQMDPHQAAACLGAFGSLRCAPPAALTRVAARLAADRGAALRALHPWELAGAARALAALRDQEEAGAAEAAAAAAAARAGTEFSPPPGPGGGQTSGSASQALLAPGAAGAATPDALSPVGAAADGGALARASPVEALWTLLPEVARTRLHDFPADDLAAIAWALARRGRASKRFMADACTAALPRPEKFGPGATAALTCALAEAGHADELLLGALARRAEGAKAEFTAAQLAGMLHAHADLGFYSAPFAEAAAKAATRAGALRGAPPAAAASLVSAFARLRHADGPLLSQFSGLLPGLAARLGARGVVDALWALLHLGHAGPRLEAALPSVLRELEAGAERLPPGAAARAVWCCAVLEEGGRGGGGGGEFETAAEAAGAGALVQRLYARVAAGAPEDFELSELALLHQAGRLLSDDWLRAAAGGEEDGAGGGAGGADADSASTAAAGPAAALPPRLARAAAAAARHRASQHAARGGRQQAHVADLLEELGLEPVRRLGLDGGCLVIDVAVIAGPVKVAVLCDGPARRTRSAPHARTGDWVAAAWLLERAGWRVLTLPWYEWEPLAGRGAGPLDALAHLANSFAQQGVKL
;
A
#
# COMPACT_ATOMS: atom_id res chain seq x y z
N MET A 1 -5.89 67.37 -2.67
CA MET A 1 -4.66 67.50 -3.48
C MET A 1 -3.50 66.58 -3.07
N LEU A 2 -3.54 65.88 -1.92
CA LEU A 2 -2.52 64.90 -1.49
C LEU A 2 -2.85 63.42 -1.78
N ARG A 3 -3.67 63.12 -2.80
CA ARG A 3 -4.03 61.74 -3.21
C ARG A 3 -3.59 61.35 -4.63
N ALA A 4 -2.81 62.18 -5.33
CA ALA A 4 -2.48 61.96 -6.74
C ALA A 4 -1.09 61.33 -7.01
N THR A 5 -0.24 61.08 -6.00
CA THR A 5 1.17 60.71 -6.23
C THR A 5 1.54 59.24 -5.93
N ARG A 6 0.58 58.33 -5.76
CA ARG A 6 0.88 56.89 -5.49
C ARG A 6 0.54 55.90 -6.61
N GLY A 7 0.21 56.38 -7.82
CA GLY A 7 -0.08 55.52 -8.99
C GLY A 7 1.05 55.40 -10.04
N ALA A 8 2.17 56.11 -9.85
CA ALA A 8 3.19 56.24 -10.89
C ALA A 8 4.01 54.96 -11.15
N GLY A 9 4.20 54.11 -10.14
CA GLY A 9 4.99 52.88 -10.27
C GLY A 9 4.29 51.81 -11.12
N LEU A 10 3.00 51.58 -10.88
CA LEU A 10 2.21 50.59 -11.61
C LEU A 10 2.03 50.99 -13.09
N LEU A 11 1.82 52.29 -13.35
CA LEU A 11 1.74 52.85 -14.71
C LEU A 11 3.08 52.77 -15.46
N ALA A 12 4.22 52.93 -14.76
CA ALA A 12 5.55 52.78 -15.36
C ALA A 12 5.91 51.31 -15.66
N ALA A 13 5.50 50.37 -14.81
CA ALA A 13 5.60 48.93 -15.09
C ALA A 13 4.71 48.54 -16.29
N TRP A 14 3.45 49.00 -16.30
CA TRP A 14 2.52 48.85 -17.42
C TRP A 14 3.08 49.39 -18.76
N ALA A 15 3.66 50.58 -18.74
CA ALA A 15 4.24 51.19 -19.93
C ALA A 15 5.41 50.38 -20.50
N ARG A 16 6.24 49.76 -19.64
CA ARG A 16 7.38 48.93 -20.04
C ARG A 16 6.94 47.61 -20.70
N VAL A 17 5.92 46.95 -20.16
CA VAL A 17 5.33 45.73 -20.74
C VAL A 17 4.74 46.02 -22.13
N LEU A 18 4.00 47.12 -22.27
CA LEU A 18 3.43 47.55 -23.55
C LEU A 18 4.51 47.95 -24.57
N GLN A 19 5.60 48.59 -24.13
CA GLN A 19 6.72 48.96 -25.00
C GLN A 19 7.48 47.73 -25.53
N ARG A 20 7.60 46.68 -24.72
CA ARG A 20 8.22 45.41 -25.10
C ARG A 20 7.37 44.65 -26.12
N GLN A 21 6.06 44.52 -25.89
CA GLN A 21 5.15 43.92 -26.88
C GLN A 21 5.13 44.67 -28.20
N ARG A 22 5.25 46.00 -28.17
CA ARG A 22 5.34 46.83 -29.38
C ARG A 22 6.64 46.62 -30.17
N ARG A 23 7.72 46.23 -29.50
CA ARG A 23 9.00 45.87 -30.15
C ARG A 23 8.99 44.46 -30.74
N GLU A 24 8.25 43.54 -30.11
CA GLU A 24 8.18 42.14 -30.52
C GLU A 24 7.11 41.89 -31.62
N ALA A 25 6.10 42.75 -31.76
CA ALA A 25 4.99 42.56 -32.71
C ALA A 25 5.30 42.87 -34.19
N GLY A 26 6.43 43.51 -34.51
CA GLY A 26 6.78 43.87 -35.89
C GLY A 26 5.78 44.82 -36.61
N PRO A 27 6.11 45.40 -37.78
CA PRO A 27 5.32 46.48 -38.39
C PRO A 27 3.97 46.09 -39.01
N TRP A 28 3.52 44.83 -38.89
CA TRP A 28 2.41 44.30 -39.71
C TRP A 28 1.15 43.89 -38.93
N ALA A 29 1.06 44.15 -37.63
CA ALA A 29 -0.05 43.64 -36.81
C ALA A 29 -1.14 44.67 -36.41
N LEU A 30 -1.15 45.88 -36.98
CA LEU A 30 -2.09 46.94 -36.57
C LEU A 30 -3.16 47.32 -37.62
N SER A 31 -3.15 46.74 -38.82
CA SER A 31 -4.20 46.96 -39.82
C SER A 31 -5.43 46.07 -39.63
N ASP A 32 -5.28 44.87 -39.06
CA ASP A 32 -6.36 43.88 -39.05
C ASP A 32 -7.26 43.97 -37.80
N LEU A 33 -6.81 44.66 -36.74
CA LEU A 33 -7.59 44.82 -35.51
C LEU A 33 -8.69 45.89 -35.62
N ALA A 34 -8.60 46.80 -36.59
CA ALA A 34 -9.58 47.87 -36.79
C ALA A 34 -10.81 47.42 -37.60
N ALA A 35 -10.74 46.28 -38.31
CA ALA A 35 -11.84 45.74 -39.10
C ALA A 35 -12.83 44.88 -38.29
N ALA A 36 -12.50 44.48 -37.06
CA ALA A 36 -13.31 43.56 -36.26
C ALA A 36 -14.24 44.25 -35.23
N ILE A 37 -14.18 45.58 -35.08
CA ILE A 37 -14.83 46.29 -33.95
C ILE A 37 -15.98 47.21 -34.38
N TYR A 38 -16.26 47.37 -35.68
CA TYR A 38 -17.39 48.19 -36.15
C TYR A 38 -18.24 47.49 -37.22
N SER A 39 -19.32 46.84 -36.81
CA SER A 39 -20.57 46.80 -37.58
C SER A 39 -21.77 46.63 -36.64
N PRO A 40 -22.73 47.58 -36.59
CA PRO A 40 -23.91 47.52 -35.73
C PRO A 40 -25.15 46.99 -36.48
N GLY A 41 -26.11 46.37 -35.77
CA GLY A 41 -27.52 46.33 -36.19
C GLY A 41 -28.29 45.00 -36.06
N ASP A 42 -29.06 44.92 -34.95
CA ASP A 42 -30.50 44.58 -34.84
C ASP A 42 -31.13 43.17 -35.02
N ALA A 43 -31.92 42.86 -33.99
CA ALA A 43 -33.26 42.21 -33.93
C ALA A 43 -33.44 40.70 -34.26
N GLY A 44 -33.97 39.94 -33.28
CA GLY A 44 -34.60 38.61 -33.48
C GLY A 44 -36.08 38.73 -33.90
N PRO A 45 -36.97 37.75 -33.62
CA PRO A 45 -36.86 36.29 -33.62
C PRO A 45 -37.91 35.61 -34.58
N ALA A 46 -37.91 34.27 -34.62
CA ALA A 46 -38.98 33.34 -35.06
C ALA A 46 -39.08 32.86 -36.54
N ALA A 47 -39.53 31.60 -36.63
CA ALA A 47 -40.18 30.87 -37.74
C ALA A 47 -39.32 30.14 -38.79
N GLY A 48 -39.56 28.81 -38.86
CA GLY A 48 -40.09 28.22 -40.09
C GLY A 48 -39.14 27.47 -41.02
N ALA A 49 -39.12 26.13 -40.87
CA ALA A 49 -39.22 25.11 -41.91
C ALA A 49 -38.77 25.42 -43.37
N ALA A 50 -37.87 24.57 -43.91
CA ALA A 50 -38.13 23.63 -45.03
C ALA A 50 -36.96 23.43 -46.00
N ALA A 51 -36.87 22.19 -46.50
CA ALA A 51 -36.14 21.65 -47.67
C ALA A 51 -34.61 21.47 -47.53
N GLY A 52 -34.01 20.31 -47.84
CA GLY A 52 -34.46 19.01 -48.37
C GLY A 52 -33.34 17.98 -48.09
N ALA A 53 -33.61 16.76 -47.64
CA ALA A 53 -34.16 15.61 -48.38
C ALA A 53 -33.15 14.97 -49.37
N ALA A 54 -32.60 13.82 -48.97
CA ALA A 54 -32.09 12.65 -49.73
C ALA A 54 -30.97 12.00 -48.90
N LEU A 55 -30.99 10.75 -48.41
CA LEU A 55 -31.72 9.53 -48.74
C LEU A 55 -31.90 8.66 -47.47
N SER A 56 -33.11 8.11 -47.33
CA SER A 56 -33.45 6.95 -46.50
C SER A 56 -32.94 5.64 -47.16
N THR A 57 -33.05 4.41 -46.66
CA THR A 57 -33.97 3.76 -45.72
C THR A 57 -33.46 2.33 -45.48
N SER A 58 -33.71 1.77 -44.29
CA SER A 58 -34.36 0.44 -44.09
C SER A 58 -34.22 0.08 -42.60
N ALA A 59 -35.10 0.58 -41.73
CA ALA A 59 -36.43 0.05 -41.42
C ALA A 59 -36.41 -1.17 -40.48
N ALA A 60 -36.89 -0.91 -39.27
CA ALA A 60 -37.28 -1.87 -38.25
C ALA A 60 -38.61 -2.55 -38.61
N ALA A 61 -38.74 -3.83 -38.26
CA ALA A 61 -40.02 -4.46 -37.95
C ALA A 61 -39.75 -5.72 -37.10
N ALA A 62 -40.24 -5.71 -35.85
CA ALA A 62 -40.86 -6.84 -35.14
C ALA A 62 -40.80 -6.61 -33.62
N ALA A 63 -41.81 -5.90 -33.10
CA ALA A 63 -42.22 -6.01 -31.72
C ALA A 63 -43.41 -6.97 -31.65
N ALA A 64 -43.27 -8.09 -30.93
CA ALA A 64 -44.32 -8.67 -30.08
C ALA A 64 -43.88 -10.05 -29.53
N ALA A 65 -44.14 -10.24 -28.23
CA ALA A 65 -44.51 -11.48 -27.54
C ALA A 65 -43.55 -11.98 -26.42
N LEU A 66 -44.14 -12.00 -25.21
CA LEU A 66 -43.92 -12.91 -24.06
C LEU A 66 -42.86 -12.50 -22.98
N PRO A 67 -43.02 -12.94 -21.71
CA PRO A 67 -43.98 -12.37 -20.76
C PRO A 67 -43.35 -12.01 -19.40
N ARG A 68 -44.00 -11.09 -18.68
CA ARG A 68 -43.71 -10.77 -17.27
C ARG A 68 -43.95 -11.98 -16.38
N ARG A 69 -42.97 -12.33 -15.54
CA ARG A 69 -43.15 -13.23 -14.39
C ARG A 69 -43.42 -12.46 -13.09
N PRO A 70 -44.23 -13.03 -12.17
CA PRO A 70 -44.88 -12.28 -11.10
C PRO A 70 -44.04 -12.19 -9.82
N ARG A 71 -44.27 -11.10 -9.08
CA ARG A 71 -43.98 -10.96 -7.66
C ARG A 71 -44.91 -11.91 -6.88
N GLY A 72 -44.33 -12.80 -6.09
CA GLY A 72 -45.04 -13.63 -5.13
C GLY A 72 -44.38 -13.50 -3.76
N ALA A 73 -45.05 -12.80 -2.87
CA ALA A 73 -44.75 -12.74 -1.44
C ALA A 73 -45.14 -14.06 -0.77
N ALA A 74 -44.31 -14.55 0.13
CA ALA A 74 -44.72 -15.53 1.14
C ALA A 74 -44.18 -15.06 2.49
N ARG A 75 -45.12 -14.60 3.32
CA ARG A 75 -44.99 -14.48 4.78
C ARG A 75 -44.78 -15.87 5.35
N LEU A 76 -43.86 -16.01 6.31
CA LEU A 76 -44.02 -16.96 7.40
C LEU A 76 -43.77 -16.19 8.69
N ASP A 77 -44.85 -16.08 9.45
CA ASP A 77 -44.89 -15.67 10.84
C ASP A 77 -44.16 -16.70 11.72
N GLY A 78 -43.52 -16.21 12.77
CA GLY A 78 -42.84 -17.00 13.80
C GLY A 78 -42.12 -16.07 14.75
N GLY A 79 -42.89 -15.39 15.60
CA GLY A 79 -42.39 -14.42 16.57
C GLY A 79 -41.96 -15.01 17.91
N ALA A 80 -41.21 -14.14 18.60
CA ALA A 80 -41.14 -13.93 20.04
C ALA A 80 -40.31 -14.88 20.93
N ASP A 81 -39.34 -14.22 21.58
CA ASP A 81 -38.93 -14.31 22.98
C ASP A 81 -38.25 -15.58 23.49
N ASP A 82 -36.95 -15.44 23.79
CA ASP A 82 -36.49 -15.47 25.19
C ASP A 82 -35.04 -14.96 25.30
N ALA A 83 -34.87 -14.00 26.19
CA ALA A 83 -33.60 -13.62 26.79
C ALA A 83 -33.27 -14.60 27.91
N ASP A 84 -32.02 -15.05 28.01
CA ASP A 84 -31.24 -15.02 29.25
C ASP A 84 -29.86 -15.68 29.05
N GLY A 85 -28.89 -15.14 29.78
CA GLY A 85 -27.46 -15.34 29.56
C GLY A 85 -26.94 -16.73 29.88
N TRP A 86 -25.75 -17.04 29.37
CA TRP A 86 -24.94 -18.17 29.80
C TRP A 86 -23.48 -17.76 29.96
N ASP A 87 -23.13 -17.54 31.22
CA ASP A 87 -21.79 -17.73 31.77
C ASP A 87 -21.68 -19.21 32.16
N SER A 88 -20.63 -19.92 31.70
CA SER A 88 -20.00 -21.08 32.37
C SER A 88 -19.22 -21.97 31.39
N ALA A 89 -17.91 -22.06 31.64
CA ALA A 89 -17.01 -23.04 31.06
C ALA A 89 -17.46 -24.48 31.38
N ALA A 90 -17.67 -25.31 30.36
CA ALA A 90 -17.80 -26.76 30.51
C ALA A 90 -16.84 -27.49 29.56
N HIS A 91 -15.96 -28.31 30.14
CA HIS A 91 -15.05 -29.22 29.44
C HIS A 91 -15.82 -30.23 28.56
N PRO A 92 -15.24 -30.68 27.42
CA PRO A 92 -15.89 -31.64 26.55
C PRO A 92 -15.94 -33.06 27.17
N PRO A 93 -16.92 -33.91 26.80
CA PRO A 93 -17.14 -35.21 27.42
C PRO A 93 -16.01 -36.22 27.13
N ARG A 94 -15.61 -36.96 28.18
CA ARG A 94 -14.51 -37.95 28.23
C ARG A 94 -14.50 -38.98 27.08
N LYS A 95 -15.65 -39.28 26.45
CA LYS A 95 -15.76 -40.25 25.35
C LYS A 95 -15.01 -39.80 24.08
N ARG A 96 -14.93 -38.50 23.81
CA ARG A 96 -14.15 -37.94 22.67
C ARG A 96 -12.64 -37.91 22.93
N ARG A 97 -12.22 -37.94 24.19
CA ARG A 97 -10.80 -37.98 24.59
C ARG A 97 -10.19 -39.37 24.33
N ALA A 98 -10.98 -40.44 24.50
CA ALA A 98 -10.54 -41.81 24.21
C ALA A 98 -10.33 -42.07 22.71
N GLU A 99 -11.19 -41.54 21.84
CA GLU A 99 -11.03 -41.65 20.38
C GLU A 99 -9.81 -40.86 19.87
N ALA A 100 -9.57 -39.66 20.42
CA ALA A 100 -8.38 -38.87 20.08
C ALA A 100 -7.06 -39.55 20.52
N VAL A 101 -7.06 -40.20 21.70
CA VAL A 101 -5.90 -40.95 22.20
C VAL A 101 -5.68 -42.24 21.39
N ALA A 102 -6.74 -42.91 20.94
CA ALA A 102 -6.63 -44.10 20.09
C ALA A 102 -6.03 -43.79 18.70
N VAL A 103 -6.39 -42.64 18.11
CA VAL A 103 -5.81 -42.19 16.83
C VAL A 103 -4.33 -41.83 17.00
N SER A 104 -3.94 -41.08 18.05
CA SER A 104 -2.52 -40.82 18.34
C SER A 104 -1.71 -42.10 18.61
N GLY A 105 -2.30 -43.10 19.28
CA GLY A 105 -1.66 -44.39 19.52
C GLY A 105 -1.54 -45.30 18.28
N ALA A 106 -2.36 -45.10 17.25
CA ALA A 106 -2.23 -45.78 15.96
C ALA A 106 -1.15 -45.10 15.09
N VAL A 107 -1.05 -43.78 15.14
CA VAL A 107 0.00 -42.99 14.45
C VAL A 107 1.39 -43.35 14.97
N LEU A 108 1.57 -43.46 16.29
CA LEU A 108 2.84 -43.91 16.89
C LEU A 108 3.22 -45.37 16.55
N ARG A 109 2.23 -46.21 16.21
CA ARG A 109 2.48 -47.59 15.74
C ARG A 109 2.93 -47.62 14.28
N LEU A 110 2.43 -46.72 13.44
CA LEU A 110 2.90 -46.54 12.05
C LEU A 110 4.32 -45.95 12.00
N GLU A 111 4.65 -44.99 12.87
CA GLU A 111 6.02 -44.43 12.96
C GLU A 111 7.06 -45.47 13.38
N ARG A 112 6.70 -46.42 14.26
CA ARG A 112 7.59 -47.53 14.67
C ARG A 112 7.70 -48.66 13.64
N ALA A 113 6.77 -48.76 12.69
CA ALA A 113 6.75 -49.79 11.65
C ALA A 113 7.48 -49.37 10.36
N GLY A 114 8.28 -48.30 10.40
CA GLY A 114 9.03 -47.72 9.26
C GLY A 114 10.16 -48.59 8.67
N GLY A 115 9.97 -49.90 8.61
CA GLY A 115 10.75 -50.85 7.81
C GLY A 115 9.79 -51.76 7.06
N LEU A 116 9.55 -51.49 5.78
CA LEU A 116 8.78 -52.34 4.88
C LEU A 116 9.53 -53.65 4.60
N ALA A 117 9.44 -54.61 5.52
CA ALA A 117 9.73 -56.01 5.27
C ALA A 117 8.55 -56.85 5.80
N ALA A 118 7.84 -57.50 4.87
CA ALA A 118 6.68 -58.32 5.20
C ALA A 118 7.07 -59.51 6.08
N PRO A 119 6.35 -59.79 7.19
CA PRO A 119 6.57 -61.01 7.95
C PRO A 119 6.05 -62.20 7.13
N ARG A 120 6.95 -63.14 6.80
CA ARG A 120 6.60 -64.48 6.34
C ARG A 120 6.37 -65.35 7.56
N GLY A 121 5.12 -65.65 7.89
CA GLY A 121 4.77 -66.59 8.96
C GLY A 121 3.30 -66.96 8.88
N GLY A 122 3.03 -68.23 8.55
CA GLY A 122 1.70 -68.78 8.34
C GLY A 122 0.90 -68.91 9.64
N GLY A 123 -0.36 -68.46 9.57
CA GLY A 123 -1.37 -68.65 10.60
C GLY A 123 -2.73 -68.33 9.99
N ASP A 124 -3.54 -69.37 9.79
CA ASP A 124 -4.77 -69.39 8.99
C ASP A 124 -5.97 -68.81 9.76
N GLY A 125 -5.81 -67.60 10.28
CA GLY A 125 -6.88 -66.81 10.89
C GLY A 125 -7.28 -65.70 9.94
N GLY A 126 -8.37 -65.86 9.19
CA GLY A 126 -8.95 -64.86 8.30
C GLY A 126 -9.45 -63.61 9.05
N GLY A 127 -8.52 -62.79 9.54
CA GLY A 127 -8.81 -61.50 10.14
C GLY A 127 -9.20 -60.45 9.08
N PRO A 128 -9.78 -59.31 9.49
CA PRO A 128 -10.20 -58.23 8.59
C PRO A 128 -9.09 -57.71 7.64
N LEU A 129 -7.82 -57.94 7.96
CA LEU A 129 -6.66 -57.64 7.09
C LEU A 129 -6.55 -58.57 5.86
N ALA A 130 -7.08 -59.79 5.92
CA ALA A 130 -7.12 -60.70 4.77
C ALA A 130 -8.16 -60.24 3.73
N ALA A 131 -9.33 -59.78 4.17
CA ALA A 131 -10.37 -59.22 3.30
C ALA A 131 -9.96 -57.88 2.66
N ALA A 132 -9.03 -57.14 3.27
CA ALA A 132 -8.50 -55.90 2.69
C ALA A 132 -7.61 -56.14 1.46
N ARG A 133 -7.08 -57.37 1.26
CA ARG A 133 -6.21 -57.71 0.12
C ARG A 133 -6.94 -57.71 -1.24
N ASP A 134 -8.26 -57.83 -1.25
CA ASP A 134 -9.07 -57.93 -2.48
C ASP A 134 -9.66 -56.59 -2.95
N VAL A 135 -9.27 -55.46 -2.35
CA VAL A 135 -9.73 -54.15 -2.85
C VAL A 135 -8.96 -53.79 -4.10
N SER A 136 -9.64 -53.84 -5.25
CA SER A 136 -9.07 -53.39 -6.52
C SER A 136 -8.62 -51.92 -6.47
N GLU A 137 -7.57 -51.58 -7.20
CA GLU A 137 -7.04 -50.21 -7.29
C GLU A 137 -8.12 -49.19 -7.68
N SER A 138 -8.97 -49.59 -8.63
CA SER A 138 -10.12 -48.77 -9.07
C SER A 138 -11.10 -48.50 -7.93
N ARG A 139 -11.35 -49.50 -7.06
CA ARG A 139 -12.21 -49.33 -5.90
C ARG A 139 -11.58 -48.42 -4.85
N LEU A 140 -10.28 -48.57 -4.57
CA LEU A 140 -9.57 -47.71 -3.62
C LEU A 140 -9.54 -46.25 -4.10
N MET A 141 -9.23 -46.01 -5.37
CA MET A 141 -9.32 -44.68 -5.99
C MET A 141 -10.74 -44.09 -5.90
N ALA A 142 -11.76 -44.89 -6.16
CA ALA A 142 -13.15 -44.45 -6.04
C ALA A 142 -13.52 -44.06 -4.60
N LEU A 143 -13.02 -44.81 -3.60
CA LEU A 143 -13.21 -44.49 -2.19
C LEU A 143 -12.52 -43.18 -1.80
N ILE A 144 -11.28 -42.96 -2.23
CA ILE A 144 -10.55 -41.71 -1.99
C ILE A 144 -11.30 -40.52 -2.61
N LYS A 145 -11.71 -40.64 -3.88
CA LYS A 145 -12.46 -39.57 -4.58
C LYS A 145 -13.82 -39.28 -3.94
N LYS A 146 -14.50 -40.30 -3.42
CA LYS A 146 -15.80 -40.17 -2.73
C LYS A 146 -15.66 -39.70 -1.28
N ALA A 147 -14.45 -39.57 -0.74
CA ALA A 147 -14.29 -39.08 0.63
C ALA A 147 -14.77 -37.62 0.71
N GLU A 148 -15.76 -37.35 1.55
CA GLU A 148 -16.32 -36.03 1.83
C GLU A 148 -15.83 -35.47 3.18
N ALA A 149 -15.32 -36.34 4.05
CA ALA A 149 -14.85 -35.98 5.38
C ALA A 149 -13.41 -36.47 5.63
N LEU A 150 -12.65 -35.71 6.42
CA LEU A 150 -11.27 -36.06 6.75
C LEU A 150 -11.15 -37.44 7.43
N SER A 151 -12.11 -37.80 8.28
CA SER A 151 -12.15 -39.12 8.94
C SER A 151 -12.24 -40.29 7.97
N GLN A 152 -12.83 -40.10 6.79
CA GLN A 152 -12.89 -41.14 5.77
C GLN A 152 -11.51 -41.35 5.13
N ILE A 153 -10.76 -40.27 4.86
CA ILE A 153 -9.38 -40.38 4.37
C ILE A 153 -8.50 -41.03 5.42
N GLU A 154 -8.56 -40.59 6.69
CA GLU A 154 -7.81 -41.21 7.78
C GLU A 154 -8.13 -42.70 7.93
N ARG A 155 -9.40 -43.08 7.82
CA ARG A 155 -9.81 -44.49 7.85
C ARG A 155 -9.25 -45.26 6.66
N LEU A 156 -9.25 -44.70 5.46
CA LEU A 156 -8.63 -45.34 4.29
C LEU A 156 -7.11 -45.52 4.48
N LEU A 157 -6.44 -44.57 5.12
CA LEU A 157 -5.01 -44.69 5.44
C LEU A 157 -4.74 -45.78 6.48
N LEU A 158 -5.60 -45.93 7.48
CA LEU A 158 -5.48 -46.98 8.49
C LEU A 158 -5.80 -48.36 7.92
N ASP A 159 -6.88 -48.48 7.16
CA ASP A 159 -7.39 -49.74 6.65
C ASP A 159 -6.55 -50.26 5.45
N TYR A 160 -6.04 -49.36 4.60
CA TYR A 160 -5.39 -49.72 3.33
C TYR A 160 -4.02 -49.08 3.09
N GLY A 161 -3.45 -48.33 4.04
CA GLY A 161 -2.18 -47.61 3.87
C GLY A 161 -1.04 -48.42 3.24
N PRO A 162 -0.79 -49.68 3.66
CA PRO A 162 0.24 -50.54 3.05
C PRO A 162 0.01 -50.87 1.56
N HIS A 163 -1.22 -50.70 1.06
CA HIS A 163 -1.61 -50.96 -0.33
C HIS A 163 -1.66 -49.68 -1.18
N PHE A 164 -1.37 -48.51 -0.60
CA PHE A 164 -1.32 -47.27 -1.36
C PHE A 164 -0.15 -47.31 -2.35
N ARG A 165 -0.45 -46.99 -3.61
CA ARG A 165 0.53 -46.79 -4.69
C ARG A 165 0.63 -45.29 -4.97
N HIS A 166 1.58 -44.88 -5.83
CA HIS A 166 1.79 -43.46 -6.18
C HIS A 166 0.48 -42.72 -6.49
N MET A 167 -0.41 -43.31 -7.30
CA MET A 167 -1.71 -42.71 -7.65
C MET A 167 -2.68 -42.56 -6.46
N HIS A 168 -2.69 -43.53 -5.53
CA HIS A 168 -3.53 -43.49 -4.33
C HIS A 168 -3.05 -42.42 -3.36
N VAL A 169 -1.72 -42.34 -3.16
CA VAL A 169 -1.09 -41.30 -2.33
C VAL A 169 -1.39 -39.93 -2.91
N ALA A 170 -1.15 -39.74 -4.22
CA ALA A 170 -1.40 -38.46 -4.87
C ALA A 170 -2.87 -38.03 -4.80
N ALA A 171 -3.80 -38.95 -5.05
CA ALA A 171 -5.23 -38.69 -4.96
C ALA A 171 -5.67 -38.37 -3.53
N ALA A 172 -5.14 -39.08 -2.52
CA ALA A 172 -5.46 -38.82 -1.12
C ALA A 172 -4.99 -37.43 -0.70
N VAL A 173 -3.77 -37.04 -1.07
CA VAL A 173 -3.21 -35.70 -0.80
C VAL A 173 -4.02 -34.62 -1.51
N ALA A 174 -4.32 -34.81 -2.81
CA ALA A 174 -5.10 -33.88 -3.61
C ALA A 174 -6.52 -33.64 -3.07
N ARG A 175 -7.10 -34.64 -2.38
CA ARG A 175 -8.45 -34.56 -1.82
C ARG A 175 -8.52 -33.84 -0.46
N LEU A 176 -7.41 -33.74 0.28
CA LEU A 176 -7.39 -33.13 1.63
C LEU A 176 -7.86 -31.66 1.70
N PRO A 177 -7.60 -30.77 0.72
CA PRO A 177 -8.13 -29.42 0.73
C PRO A 177 -9.67 -29.37 0.64
N GLU A 178 -10.28 -30.37 -0.02
CA GLU A 178 -11.69 -30.39 -0.40
C GLU A 178 -12.61 -31.06 0.64
N VAL A 179 -12.04 -31.90 1.52
CA VAL A 179 -12.84 -32.59 2.55
C VAL A 179 -13.32 -31.65 3.65
N ARG A 180 -14.56 -31.87 4.12
CA ARG A 180 -15.16 -31.12 5.22
C ARG A 180 -14.43 -31.40 6.53
N LEU A 181 -14.31 -30.34 7.33
CA LEU A 181 -13.77 -30.40 8.69
C LEU A 181 -14.90 -30.36 9.73
N PRO A 182 -15.25 -31.47 10.38
CA PRO A 182 -16.36 -31.49 11.35
C PRO A 182 -16.01 -30.89 12.71
N SER A 183 -14.77 -30.39 12.92
CA SER A 183 -14.29 -29.95 14.24
C SER A 183 -13.36 -28.75 14.15
N ALA A 184 -13.28 -27.95 15.22
CA ALA A 184 -12.31 -26.86 15.39
C ALA A 184 -10.84 -27.29 15.18
N ASN A 185 -10.53 -28.56 15.46
CA ASN A 185 -9.18 -29.14 15.26
C ASN A 185 -8.93 -29.67 13.84
N GLY A 186 -9.83 -29.40 12.89
CA GLY A 186 -9.78 -30.01 11.57
C GLY A 186 -8.51 -29.65 10.80
N GLU A 187 -8.02 -28.42 10.91
CA GLU A 187 -6.81 -27.97 10.21
C GLU A 187 -5.55 -28.67 10.72
N ALA A 188 -5.40 -28.75 12.05
CA ALA A 188 -4.30 -29.51 12.66
C ALA A 188 -4.33 -30.99 12.22
N ARG A 189 -5.52 -31.60 12.15
CA ARG A 189 -5.67 -32.97 11.66
C ARG A 189 -5.32 -33.12 10.19
N ARG A 190 -5.68 -32.17 9.31
CA ARG A 190 -5.24 -32.21 7.90
C ARG A 190 -3.72 -32.20 7.81
N ARG A 191 -3.05 -31.33 8.57
CA ARG A 191 -1.58 -31.28 8.61
C ARG A 191 -0.98 -32.59 9.09
N THR A 192 -1.59 -33.23 10.11
CA THR A 192 -1.20 -34.57 10.55
C THR A 192 -1.38 -35.61 9.44
N ALA A 193 -2.51 -35.59 8.72
CA ALA A 193 -2.74 -36.49 7.59
C ALA A 193 -1.70 -36.30 6.47
N VAL A 194 -1.33 -35.05 6.14
CA VAL A 194 -0.23 -34.76 5.20
C VAL A 194 1.10 -35.36 5.68
N ARG A 195 1.42 -35.23 6.98
CA ARG A 195 2.64 -35.82 7.55
C ARG A 195 2.64 -37.34 7.49
N ILE A 196 1.50 -37.98 7.73
CA ILE A 196 1.34 -39.45 7.61
C ILE A 196 1.53 -39.90 6.15
N LEU A 197 1.05 -39.12 5.20
CA LEU A 197 1.19 -39.40 3.77
C LEU A 197 2.60 -39.10 3.22
N ALA A 198 3.39 -38.28 3.91
CA ALA A 198 4.69 -37.78 3.43
C ALA A 198 5.69 -38.90 3.04
N PRO A 199 5.90 -39.95 3.86
CA PRO A 199 6.83 -41.03 3.49
C PRO A 199 6.36 -41.78 2.24
N GLY A 200 5.04 -41.92 2.05
CA GLY A 200 4.46 -42.50 0.84
C GLY A 200 4.73 -41.65 -0.40
N ILE A 201 4.64 -40.32 -0.29
CA ILE A 201 4.99 -39.40 -1.38
C ILE A 201 6.49 -39.52 -1.69
N GLU A 202 7.34 -39.51 -0.67
CA GLU A 202 8.80 -39.61 -0.83
C GLU A 202 9.23 -40.91 -1.52
N ALA A 203 8.61 -42.04 -1.14
CA ALA A 203 8.92 -43.35 -1.71
C ALA A 203 8.40 -43.53 -3.15
N THR A 204 7.39 -42.76 -3.56
CA THR A 204 6.66 -43.00 -4.81
C THR A 204 6.65 -41.84 -5.80
N ALA A 205 7.24 -40.68 -5.46
CA ALA A 205 7.27 -39.49 -6.30
C ALA A 205 7.86 -39.73 -7.70
N ASP A 206 8.89 -40.57 -7.82
CA ASP A 206 9.53 -40.87 -9.11
C ASP A 206 8.60 -41.67 -10.05
N GLN A 207 7.58 -42.33 -9.50
CA GLN A 207 6.56 -43.08 -10.25
C GLN A 207 5.34 -42.23 -10.60
N MET A 208 5.20 -41.02 -10.02
CA MET A 208 4.06 -40.15 -10.29
C MET A 208 4.14 -39.63 -11.73
N ASP A 209 2.98 -39.60 -12.40
CA ASP A 209 2.86 -38.81 -13.62
C ASP A 209 2.90 -37.29 -13.29
N PRO A 210 3.19 -36.42 -14.28
CA PRO A 210 3.28 -34.98 -14.03
C PRO A 210 2.03 -34.38 -13.39
N HIS A 211 0.84 -34.82 -13.77
CA HIS A 211 -0.44 -34.29 -13.26
C HIS A 211 -0.63 -34.66 -11.79
N GLN A 212 -0.28 -35.88 -11.40
CA GLN A 212 -0.29 -36.32 -10.00
C GLN A 212 0.69 -35.51 -9.15
N ALA A 213 1.91 -35.28 -9.63
CA ALA A 213 2.90 -34.47 -8.94
C ALA A 213 2.42 -33.00 -8.80
N ALA A 214 1.82 -32.42 -9.84
CA ALA A 214 1.23 -31.08 -9.80
C ALA A 214 0.05 -31.00 -8.82
N ALA A 215 -0.80 -32.04 -8.75
CA ALA A 215 -1.91 -32.12 -7.81
C ALA A 215 -1.42 -32.21 -6.35
N CYS A 216 -0.37 -32.99 -6.08
CA CYS A 216 0.28 -33.02 -4.76
C CYS A 216 0.81 -31.65 -4.36
N LEU A 217 1.51 -30.97 -5.28
CA LEU A 217 2.04 -29.62 -5.04
C LEU A 217 0.91 -28.63 -4.78
N GLY A 218 -0.16 -28.65 -5.59
CA GLY A 218 -1.36 -27.85 -5.41
C GLY A 218 -2.01 -28.02 -4.04
N ALA A 219 -2.09 -29.26 -3.55
CA ALA A 219 -2.60 -29.56 -2.22
C ALA A 219 -1.67 -29.05 -1.11
N PHE A 220 -0.35 -29.20 -1.23
CA PHE A 220 0.60 -28.64 -0.28
C PHE A 220 0.44 -27.12 -0.12
N GLY A 221 0.31 -26.41 -1.24
CA GLY A 221 0.06 -24.97 -1.24
C GLY A 221 -1.27 -24.58 -0.60
N SER A 222 -2.34 -25.30 -0.94
CA SER A 222 -3.69 -25.02 -0.40
C SER A 222 -3.77 -25.25 1.10
N LEU A 223 -3.10 -26.28 1.60
CA LEU A 223 -3.03 -26.61 3.02
C LEU A 223 -2.01 -25.77 3.78
N ARG A 224 -1.16 -25.00 3.06
CA ARG A 224 0.00 -24.32 3.64
C ARG A 224 0.75 -25.30 4.54
N CYS A 225 1.14 -26.44 3.96
CA CYS A 225 1.88 -27.48 4.67
C CYS A 225 2.54 -28.40 3.66
N ALA A 226 3.87 -28.38 3.63
CA ALA A 226 4.66 -29.28 2.80
C ALA A 226 5.80 -29.88 3.64
N PRO A 227 5.79 -31.20 3.90
CA PRO A 227 6.96 -31.89 4.44
C PRO A 227 8.16 -31.64 3.49
N PRO A 228 9.30 -31.12 3.97
CA PRO A 228 10.39 -30.65 3.09
C PRO A 228 10.93 -31.72 2.14
N ALA A 229 11.05 -32.97 2.60
CA ALA A 229 11.52 -34.08 1.77
C ALA A 229 10.50 -34.45 0.68
N ALA A 230 9.21 -34.57 1.02
CA ALA A 230 8.14 -34.77 0.04
C ALA A 230 8.07 -33.64 -1.00
N LEU A 231 8.16 -32.37 -0.57
CA LEU A 231 8.19 -31.22 -1.47
C LEU A 231 9.36 -31.29 -2.44
N THR A 232 10.56 -31.60 -1.92
CA THR A 232 11.78 -31.72 -2.71
C THR A 232 11.65 -32.79 -3.79
N ARG A 233 11.06 -33.95 -3.45
CA ARG A 233 10.83 -35.05 -4.40
C ARG A 233 9.79 -34.71 -5.46
N VAL A 234 8.66 -34.12 -5.08
CA VAL A 234 7.64 -33.67 -6.02
C VAL A 234 8.19 -32.58 -6.96
N ALA A 235 8.95 -31.62 -6.42
CA ALA A 235 9.59 -30.58 -7.22
C ALA A 235 10.65 -31.15 -8.17
N ALA A 236 11.46 -32.11 -7.71
CA ALA A 236 12.44 -32.81 -8.55
C ALA A 236 11.76 -33.55 -9.71
N ARG A 237 10.63 -34.22 -9.44
CA ARG A 237 9.84 -34.90 -10.46
C ARG A 237 9.32 -33.93 -11.53
N LEU A 238 8.82 -32.76 -11.13
CA LEU A 238 8.32 -31.74 -12.06
C LEU A 238 9.47 -31.03 -12.81
N ALA A 239 10.63 -30.86 -12.19
CA ALA A 239 11.80 -30.22 -12.78
C ALA A 239 12.63 -31.16 -13.69
N ALA A 240 12.39 -32.48 -13.63
CA ALA A 240 13.10 -33.49 -14.41
C ALA A 240 13.07 -33.21 -15.93
N ASP A 241 14.10 -33.69 -16.64
CA ASP A 241 14.25 -33.58 -18.09
C ASP A 241 14.08 -32.15 -18.64
N ARG A 242 14.62 -31.18 -17.90
CA ARG A 242 14.50 -29.74 -18.21
C ARG A 242 13.04 -29.31 -18.35
N GLY A 243 12.21 -29.71 -17.39
CA GLY A 243 10.79 -29.36 -17.32
C GLY A 243 9.94 -30.04 -18.40
N ALA A 244 10.31 -31.22 -18.89
CA ALA A 244 9.45 -31.98 -19.81
C ALA A 244 8.10 -32.31 -19.14
N ALA A 245 8.13 -32.63 -17.84
CA ALA A 245 6.92 -32.84 -17.04
C ALA A 245 6.03 -31.58 -16.99
N LEU A 246 6.61 -30.39 -16.78
CA LEU A 246 5.87 -29.11 -16.82
C LEU A 246 5.22 -28.86 -18.18
N ARG A 247 5.91 -29.18 -19.28
CA ARG A 247 5.36 -29.01 -20.63
C ARG A 247 4.13 -29.89 -20.89
N ALA A 248 4.02 -31.03 -20.21
CA ALA A 248 2.87 -31.92 -20.30
C ALA A 248 1.65 -31.43 -19.50
N LEU A 249 1.84 -30.54 -18.51
CA LEU A 249 0.77 -30.02 -17.68
C LEU A 249 -0.20 -29.12 -18.47
N HIS A 250 -1.45 -29.04 -18.03
CA HIS A 250 -2.38 -28.04 -18.52
C HIS A 250 -2.05 -26.64 -17.97
N PRO A 251 -2.49 -25.54 -18.62
CA PRO A 251 -2.23 -24.18 -18.15
C PRO A 251 -2.70 -23.93 -16.70
N TRP A 252 -3.86 -24.45 -16.33
CA TRP A 252 -4.41 -24.32 -14.97
C TRP A 252 -3.58 -25.08 -13.92
N GLU A 253 -2.94 -26.20 -14.29
CA GLU A 253 -2.03 -26.94 -13.40
C GLU A 253 -0.70 -26.20 -13.21
N LEU A 254 -0.18 -25.55 -14.26
CA LEU A 254 1.00 -24.68 -14.16
C LEU A 254 0.73 -23.49 -13.24
N ALA A 255 -0.42 -22.84 -13.39
CA ALA A 255 -0.84 -21.76 -12.51
C ALA A 255 -1.05 -22.25 -11.07
N GLY A 256 -1.65 -23.43 -10.89
CA GLY A 256 -1.81 -24.08 -9.59
C GLY A 256 -0.47 -24.39 -8.91
N ALA A 257 0.50 -24.92 -9.65
CA ALA A 257 1.86 -25.20 -9.16
C ALA A 257 2.57 -23.91 -8.72
N ALA A 258 2.55 -22.86 -9.55
CA ALA A 258 3.15 -21.57 -9.22
C ALA A 258 2.51 -20.95 -7.96
N ARG A 259 1.17 -20.96 -7.88
CA ARG A 259 0.41 -20.47 -6.72
C ARG A 259 0.75 -21.25 -5.46
N ALA A 260 0.88 -22.57 -5.56
CA ALA A 260 1.19 -23.41 -4.43
C ALA A 260 2.59 -23.15 -3.86
N LEU A 261 3.60 -23.03 -4.73
CA LEU A 261 4.95 -22.67 -4.31
C LEU A 261 4.99 -21.28 -3.66
N ALA A 262 4.27 -20.30 -4.22
CA ALA A 262 4.17 -18.97 -3.62
C ALA A 262 3.54 -19.03 -2.23
N ALA A 263 2.47 -19.80 -2.04
CA ALA A 263 1.77 -19.92 -0.76
C ALA A 263 2.61 -20.62 0.33
N LEU A 264 3.37 -21.65 -0.04
CA LEU A 264 4.31 -22.33 0.87
C LEU A 264 5.41 -21.39 1.34
N ARG A 265 5.95 -20.59 0.42
CA ARG A 265 6.99 -19.62 0.76
C ARG A 265 6.48 -18.48 1.65
N ASP A 266 5.26 -17.98 1.42
CA ASP A 266 4.64 -16.96 2.27
C ASP A 266 4.51 -17.47 3.73
N GLN A 267 4.24 -18.76 3.89
CA GLN A 267 4.14 -19.37 5.21
C GLN A 267 5.50 -19.54 5.89
N GLU A 268 6.54 -19.95 5.16
CA GLU A 268 7.90 -20.01 5.69
C GLU A 268 8.35 -18.63 6.20
N GLU A 269 8.08 -17.59 5.42
CA GLU A 269 8.40 -16.19 5.77
C GLU A 269 7.59 -15.71 6.98
N ALA A 270 6.29 -16.03 7.05
CA ALA A 270 5.45 -15.70 8.21
C ALA A 270 5.93 -16.41 9.49
N GLY A 271 6.28 -17.69 9.41
CA GLY A 271 6.81 -18.44 10.56
C GLY A 271 8.18 -17.93 11.00
N ALA A 272 9.05 -17.55 10.07
CA ALA A 272 10.34 -16.93 10.38
C ALA A 272 10.16 -15.56 11.04
N ALA A 273 9.22 -14.75 10.57
CA ALA A 273 8.90 -13.44 11.17
C ALA A 273 8.34 -13.59 12.59
N GLU A 274 7.44 -14.55 12.83
CA GLU A 274 6.90 -14.84 14.18
C GLU A 274 8.01 -15.32 15.13
N ALA A 275 8.88 -16.22 14.67
CA ALA A 275 10.04 -16.68 15.45
C ALA A 275 11.02 -15.54 15.76
N ALA A 276 11.28 -14.65 14.81
CA ALA A 276 12.11 -13.47 15.01
C ALA A 276 11.49 -12.48 16.01
N ALA A 277 10.17 -12.25 15.93
CA ALA A 277 9.43 -11.42 16.87
C ALA A 277 9.46 -12.02 18.30
N ALA A 278 9.28 -13.33 18.43
CA ALA A 278 9.39 -14.03 19.71
C ALA A 278 10.80 -13.95 20.30
N ALA A 279 11.85 -14.09 19.47
CA ALA A 279 13.23 -13.94 19.90
C ALA A 279 13.56 -12.50 20.32
N ALA A 280 13.02 -11.49 19.62
CA ALA A 280 13.17 -10.08 20.00
C ALA A 280 12.47 -9.77 21.32
N ALA A 281 11.25 -10.28 21.53
CA ALA A 281 10.53 -10.15 22.80
C ALA A 281 11.28 -10.81 23.96
N ALA A 282 11.89 -11.99 23.74
CA ALA A 282 12.70 -12.67 24.74
C ALA A 282 13.95 -11.84 25.13
N ARG A 283 14.63 -11.20 24.16
CA ARG A 283 15.79 -10.33 24.44
C ARG A 283 15.41 -9.08 25.23
N ALA A 284 14.29 -8.44 24.86
CA ALA A 284 13.77 -7.28 25.58
C ALA A 284 13.41 -7.62 27.04
N GLY A 285 12.94 -8.84 27.31
CA GLY A 285 12.68 -9.32 28.66
C GLY A 285 13.93 -9.60 29.50
N THR A 286 15.07 -9.94 28.87
CA THR A 286 16.32 -10.26 29.59
C THR A 286 17.21 -9.05 29.86
N GLU A 287 17.10 -7.97 29.09
CA GLU A 287 17.90 -6.74 29.29
C GLU A 287 17.39 -5.86 30.45
N PHE A 288 16.23 -6.20 31.04
CA PHE A 288 15.78 -5.60 32.30
C PHE A 288 16.36 -6.34 33.52
N SER A 289 17.66 -6.62 33.50
CA SER A 289 18.40 -6.89 34.73
C SER A 289 18.84 -5.54 35.28
N PRO A 290 18.41 -5.15 36.51
CA PRO A 290 18.83 -3.88 37.09
C PRO A 290 20.37 -3.83 37.13
N PRO A 291 20.99 -2.68 36.82
CA PRO A 291 22.44 -2.57 36.85
C PRO A 291 22.95 -2.97 38.24
N PRO A 292 24.02 -3.79 38.34
CA PRO A 292 24.69 -3.98 39.62
C PRO A 292 25.16 -2.61 40.11
N GLY A 293 24.89 -2.32 41.38
CA GLY A 293 25.14 -1.02 42.00
C GLY A 293 26.59 -0.54 41.83
N PRO A 294 26.83 0.78 41.97
CA PRO A 294 28.11 1.41 41.65
C PRO A 294 29.22 0.96 42.62
N GLY A 295 29.97 -0.07 42.21
CA GLY A 295 31.25 -0.43 42.80
C GLY A 295 32.37 0.19 41.96
N GLY A 296 33.08 1.16 42.55
CA GLY A 296 34.11 1.96 41.89
C GLY A 296 35.33 1.16 41.40
N GLY A 297 35.94 1.65 40.33
CA GLY A 297 37.20 1.13 39.81
C GLY A 297 37.57 1.76 38.48
N GLN A 298 38.32 2.87 38.55
CA GLN A 298 38.96 3.50 37.40
C GLN A 298 39.86 2.50 36.66
N THR A 299 39.89 2.53 35.33
CA THR A 299 41.15 2.64 34.56
C THR A 299 40.89 3.09 33.13
N SER A 300 41.70 4.06 32.74
CA SER A 300 41.88 4.66 31.42
C SER A 300 42.49 3.71 30.39
N GLY A 301 42.10 3.83 29.12
CA GLY A 301 42.81 3.22 27.99
C GLY A 301 42.28 3.65 26.64
N SER A 302 43.16 4.21 25.82
CA SER A 302 42.95 5.02 24.62
C SER A 302 42.71 4.27 23.29
N ALA A 303 42.43 5.08 22.25
CA ALA A 303 42.63 4.89 20.79
C ALA A 303 41.37 4.45 20.02
N SER A 304 40.72 5.25 19.14
CA SER A 304 41.17 6.14 18.04
C SER A 304 42.05 5.46 16.99
N GLN A 305 41.42 4.93 15.92
CA GLN A 305 41.87 4.76 14.52
C GLN A 305 40.81 3.86 13.83
N ALA A 306 40.35 4.01 12.59
CA ALA A 306 40.56 4.96 11.51
C ALA A 306 39.37 4.82 10.55
N LEU A 307 38.93 5.94 9.96
CA LEU A 307 38.12 5.99 8.74
C LEU A 307 38.95 5.51 7.55
N LEU A 308 38.32 4.85 6.56
CA LEU A 308 38.38 5.20 5.14
C LEU A 308 37.44 4.33 4.26
N ALA A 309 36.51 5.05 3.62
CA ALA A 309 35.89 4.83 2.29
C ALA A 309 34.78 3.77 2.05
N PRO A 310 33.87 4.02 1.06
CA PRO A 310 32.45 3.70 1.17
C PRO A 310 31.95 2.66 0.14
N GLY A 311 31.02 1.79 0.55
CA GLY A 311 30.20 0.98 -0.34
C GLY A 311 28.78 1.55 -0.40
N ALA A 312 28.42 2.17 -1.52
CA ALA A 312 27.09 2.71 -1.76
C ALA A 312 26.08 1.57 -1.95
N ALA A 313 25.06 1.50 -1.09
CA ALA A 313 23.83 0.73 -1.31
C ALA A 313 22.65 1.68 -1.08
N GLY A 314 22.13 2.24 -2.17
CA GLY A 314 20.97 3.13 -2.15
C GLY A 314 20.23 3.02 -3.47
N ALA A 315 18.95 2.64 -3.39
CA ALA A 315 18.03 2.37 -4.51
C ALA A 315 18.52 1.27 -5.47
N ALA A 316 18.15 0.03 -5.18
CA ALA A 316 18.14 -1.00 -6.21
C ALA A 316 17.09 -0.62 -7.28
N THR A 317 17.53 0.06 -8.33
CA THR A 317 16.92 -0.07 -9.66
C THR A 317 16.84 -1.56 -10.00
N PRO A 318 15.76 -2.07 -10.60
CA PRO A 318 15.63 -3.48 -10.96
C PRO A 318 16.51 -3.91 -12.15
N ASP A 319 17.64 -3.26 -12.38
CA ASP A 319 18.59 -3.55 -13.47
C ASP A 319 19.97 -4.08 -13.01
N ALA A 320 20.18 -4.38 -11.72
CA ALA A 320 21.50 -4.84 -11.23
C ALA A 320 21.52 -6.20 -10.49
N LEU A 321 20.44 -6.98 -10.52
CA LEU A 321 20.48 -8.41 -10.15
C LEU A 321 19.82 -9.25 -11.25
N SER A 322 20.37 -9.16 -12.46
CA SER A 322 20.14 -10.16 -13.50
C SER A 322 21.36 -11.07 -13.58
N PRO A 323 21.29 -12.35 -13.16
CA PRO A 323 22.03 -13.42 -13.81
C PRO A 323 21.30 -13.82 -15.12
N VAL A 324 20.72 -12.86 -15.84
CA VAL A 324 19.99 -13.08 -17.09
C VAL A 324 20.95 -12.80 -18.23
N GLY A 325 21.75 -13.81 -18.53
CA GLY A 325 22.75 -13.77 -19.60
C GLY A 325 23.49 -15.10 -19.78
N ALA A 326 23.51 -15.97 -18.76
CA ALA A 326 23.93 -17.35 -18.94
C ALA A 326 22.77 -18.15 -19.52
N ALA A 327 22.76 -18.28 -20.85
CA ALA A 327 21.94 -19.28 -21.54
C ALA A 327 22.19 -20.63 -20.88
N ALA A 328 21.18 -21.16 -20.17
CA ALA A 328 21.06 -22.50 -19.60
C ALA A 328 22.31 -23.40 -19.67
N ASP A 329 23.40 -23.02 -18.98
CA ASP A 329 24.46 -23.96 -18.69
C ASP A 329 23.84 -25.02 -17.78
N GLY A 330 23.65 -26.22 -18.32
CA GLY A 330 22.98 -27.32 -17.61
C GLY A 330 23.58 -27.62 -16.23
N GLY A 331 24.83 -27.19 -15.98
CA GLY A 331 25.51 -27.31 -14.69
C GLY A 331 25.01 -26.37 -13.58
N ALA A 332 24.36 -25.25 -13.88
CA ALA A 332 23.79 -24.36 -12.86
C ALA A 332 22.50 -24.93 -12.25
N LEU A 333 21.60 -25.44 -13.11
CA LEU A 333 20.37 -26.14 -12.70
C LEU A 333 20.67 -27.40 -11.88
N ALA A 334 21.76 -28.12 -12.21
CA ALA A 334 22.17 -29.32 -11.48
C ALA A 334 22.60 -29.05 -10.01
N ARG A 335 22.95 -27.81 -9.66
CA ARG A 335 23.35 -27.41 -8.31
C ARG A 335 22.24 -26.73 -7.51
N ALA A 336 21.18 -26.28 -8.18
CA ALA A 336 20.05 -25.64 -7.52
C ALA A 336 19.19 -26.69 -6.77
N SER A 337 18.52 -26.28 -5.68
CA SER A 337 17.52 -27.14 -5.08
C SER A 337 16.40 -27.43 -6.11
N PRO A 338 15.74 -28.59 -6.06
CA PRO A 338 14.66 -28.90 -7.00
C PRO A 338 13.53 -27.87 -7.05
N VAL A 339 13.25 -27.21 -5.91
CA VAL A 339 12.27 -26.12 -5.80
C VAL A 339 12.75 -24.87 -6.56
N GLU A 340 14.03 -24.53 -6.46
CA GLU A 340 14.63 -23.41 -7.20
C GLU A 340 14.70 -23.68 -8.72
N ALA A 341 15.02 -24.92 -9.10
CA ALA A 341 14.96 -25.35 -10.49
C ALA A 341 13.54 -25.20 -11.06
N LEU A 342 12.52 -25.57 -10.28
CA LEU A 342 11.12 -25.42 -10.64
C LEU A 342 10.72 -23.95 -10.85
N TRP A 343 11.14 -23.05 -9.95
CA TRP A 343 10.94 -21.60 -10.13
C TRP A 343 11.59 -21.02 -11.38
N THR A 344 12.71 -21.60 -11.81
CA THR A 344 13.43 -21.18 -13.01
C THR A 344 12.74 -21.68 -14.29
N LEU A 345 12.20 -22.90 -14.27
CA LEU A 345 11.59 -23.53 -15.44
C LEU A 345 10.14 -23.08 -15.70
N LEU A 346 9.37 -22.79 -14.65
CA LEU A 346 7.97 -22.36 -14.74
C LEU A 346 7.72 -21.18 -15.72
N PRO A 347 8.40 -20.03 -15.60
CA PRO A 347 8.15 -18.89 -16.50
C PRO A 347 8.49 -19.22 -17.96
N GLU A 348 9.55 -20.00 -18.22
CA GLU A 348 9.93 -20.37 -19.58
C GLU A 348 8.90 -21.29 -20.24
N VAL A 349 8.40 -22.30 -19.51
CA VAL A 349 7.35 -23.19 -20.03
C VAL A 349 6.03 -22.44 -20.21
N ALA A 350 5.63 -21.65 -19.22
CA ALA A 350 4.37 -20.90 -19.27
C ALA A 350 4.34 -19.88 -20.42
N ARG A 351 5.47 -19.19 -20.69
CA ARG A 351 5.58 -18.17 -21.75
C ARG A 351 5.15 -18.68 -23.12
N THR A 352 5.46 -19.94 -23.44
CA THR A 352 5.10 -20.56 -24.73
C THR A 352 3.60 -20.80 -24.92
N ARG A 353 2.79 -20.64 -23.86
CA ARG A 353 1.37 -21.04 -23.84
C ARG A 353 0.46 -19.97 -23.24
N LEU A 354 0.92 -18.74 -23.00
CA LEU A 354 0.16 -17.70 -22.28
C LEU A 354 -1.22 -17.40 -22.90
N HIS A 355 -1.35 -17.52 -24.22
CA HIS A 355 -2.64 -17.35 -24.92
C HIS A 355 -3.66 -18.44 -24.59
N ASP A 356 -3.21 -19.63 -24.19
CA ASP A 356 -4.06 -20.78 -23.84
C ASP A 356 -4.56 -20.73 -22.39
N PHE A 357 -3.97 -19.88 -21.55
CA PHE A 357 -4.38 -19.78 -20.14
C PHE A 357 -5.78 -19.18 -20.04
N PRO A 358 -6.67 -19.75 -19.20
CA PRO A 358 -7.83 -19.04 -18.69
C PRO A 358 -7.40 -17.74 -17.99
N ALA A 359 -8.29 -16.74 -17.96
CA ALA A 359 -7.98 -15.41 -17.41
C ALA A 359 -7.51 -15.48 -15.94
N ASP A 360 -8.20 -16.28 -15.13
CA ASP A 360 -7.87 -16.47 -13.71
C ASP A 360 -6.50 -17.15 -13.51
N ASP A 361 -6.17 -18.12 -14.37
CA ASP A 361 -4.90 -18.84 -14.29
C ASP A 361 -3.74 -17.99 -14.78
N LEU A 362 -3.94 -17.19 -15.85
CA LEU A 362 -2.96 -16.22 -16.33
C LEU A 362 -2.64 -15.18 -15.26
N ALA A 363 -3.65 -14.62 -14.61
CA ALA A 363 -3.46 -13.68 -13.51
C ALA A 363 -2.74 -14.33 -12.33
N ALA A 364 -3.11 -15.56 -11.97
CA ALA A 364 -2.52 -16.27 -10.85
C ALA A 364 -1.04 -16.63 -11.07
N ILE A 365 -0.68 -17.11 -12.26
CA ILE A 365 0.73 -17.43 -12.56
C ILE A 365 1.57 -16.16 -12.64
N ALA A 366 1.06 -15.08 -13.24
CA ALA A 366 1.74 -13.79 -13.29
C ALA A 366 1.98 -13.24 -11.88
N TRP A 367 0.96 -13.25 -11.01
CA TRP A 367 1.08 -12.82 -9.62
C TRP A 367 2.10 -13.65 -8.83
N ALA A 368 2.02 -14.98 -8.91
CA ALA A 368 2.93 -15.86 -8.18
C ALA A 368 4.40 -15.66 -8.59
N LEU A 369 4.66 -15.47 -9.89
CA LEU A 369 6.01 -15.22 -10.40
C LEU A 369 6.50 -13.82 -10.05
N ALA A 370 5.67 -12.79 -10.19
CA ALA A 370 6.02 -11.41 -9.87
C ALA A 370 6.35 -11.22 -8.39
N ARG A 371 5.48 -11.72 -7.50
CA ARG A 371 5.66 -11.67 -6.04
C ARG A 371 6.96 -12.34 -5.56
N ARG A 372 7.50 -13.27 -6.34
CA ARG A 372 8.76 -13.98 -6.03
C ARG A 372 9.98 -13.42 -6.78
N GLY A 373 9.81 -12.32 -7.52
CA GLY A 373 10.87 -11.75 -8.36
C GLY A 373 11.33 -12.68 -9.48
N ARG A 374 10.47 -13.61 -9.91
CA ARG A 374 10.75 -14.60 -10.97
C ARG A 374 10.08 -14.27 -12.30
N ALA A 375 9.21 -13.26 -12.34
CA ALA A 375 8.68 -12.74 -13.59
C ALA A 375 9.72 -11.85 -14.28
N SER A 376 10.25 -12.32 -15.42
CA SER A 376 11.11 -11.49 -16.26
C SER A 376 10.30 -10.39 -16.95
N LYS A 377 10.95 -9.26 -17.30
CA LYS A 377 10.32 -8.18 -18.08
C LYS A 377 9.66 -8.72 -19.38
N ARG A 378 10.31 -9.70 -20.02
CA ARG A 378 9.79 -10.38 -21.22
C ARG A 378 8.54 -11.23 -20.92
N PHE A 379 8.56 -12.02 -19.85
CA PHE A 379 7.40 -12.79 -19.43
C PHE A 379 6.19 -11.88 -19.17
N MET A 380 6.39 -10.75 -18.49
CA MET A 380 5.30 -9.80 -18.23
C MET A 380 4.78 -9.15 -19.52
N ALA A 381 5.66 -8.75 -20.45
CA ALA A 381 5.23 -8.21 -21.74
C ALA A 381 4.40 -9.23 -22.55
N ASP A 382 4.80 -10.50 -22.58
CA ASP A 382 4.06 -11.56 -23.27
C ASP A 382 2.72 -11.84 -22.56
N ALA A 383 2.69 -11.79 -21.22
CA ALA A 383 1.46 -11.94 -20.44
C ALA A 383 0.49 -10.77 -20.69
N CYS A 384 1.00 -9.54 -20.80
CA CYS A 384 0.21 -8.38 -21.17
C CYS A 384 -0.41 -8.54 -22.56
N THR A 385 0.40 -8.97 -23.54
CA THR A 385 -0.04 -9.25 -24.91
C THR A 385 -1.12 -10.32 -24.96
N ALA A 386 -1.03 -11.35 -24.12
CA ALA A 386 -2.04 -12.41 -24.03
C ALA A 386 -3.34 -11.99 -23.31
N ALA A 387 -3.27 -11.00 -22.41
CA ALA A 387 -4.40 -10.49 -21.65
C ALA A 387 -5.18 -9.38 -22.39
N LEU A 388 -4.48 -8.50 -23.11
CA LEU A 388 -5.03 -7.29 -23.73
C LEU A 388 -6.22 -7.51 -24.68
N PRO A 389 -6.31 -8.60 -25.48
CA PRO A 389 -7.45 -8.82 -26.36
C PRO A 389 -8.74 -9.25 -25.65
N ARG A 390 -8.68 -9.57 -24.34
CA ARG A 390 -9.78 -10.19 -23.59
C ARG A 390 -9.93 -9.72 -22.13
N PRO A 391 -9.83 -8.41 -21.83
CA PRO A 391 -9.93 -7.89 -20.45
C PRO A 391 -11.27 -8.23 -19.78
N GLU A 392 -12.34 -8.41 -20.56
CA GLU A 392 -13.67 -8.78 -20.09
C GLU A 392 -13.76 -10.19 -19.51
N LYS A 393 -12.89 -11.10 -19.95
CA LYS A 393 -12.83 -12.48 -19.42
C LYS A 393 -12.22 -12.58 -18.03
N PHE A 394 -11.57 -11.51 -17.56
CA PHE A 394 -11.02 -11.47 -16.21
C PHE A 394 -12.13 -11.14 -15.22
N GLY A 395 -12.36 -12.04 -14.25
CA GLY A 395 -13.19 -11.75 -13.09
C GLY A 395 -12.54 -10.69 -12.17
N PRO A 396 -13.25 -10.21 -11.14
CA PRO A 396 -12.71 -9.21 -10.22
C PRO A 396 -11.40 -9.62 -9.54
N GLY A 397 -11.31 -10.88 -9.11
CA GLY A 397 -10.12 -11.44 -8.48
C GLY A 397 -8.91 -11.50 -9.43
N ALA A 398 -9.12 -11.97 -10.66
CA ALA A 398 -8.07 -12.05 -11.66
C ALA A 398 -7.63 -10.67 -12.18
N THR A 399 -8.57 -9.75 -12.35
CA THR A 399 -8.29 -8.35 -12.70
C THR A 399 -7.38 -7.71 -11.65
N ALA A 400 -7.72 -7.85 -10.37
CA ALA A 400 -6.91 -7.33 -9.27
C ALA A 400 -5.54 -8.03 -9.19
N ALA A 401 -5.50 -9.36 -9.25
CA ALA A 401 -4.26 -10.13 -9.18
C ALA A 401 -3.29 -9.79 -10.32
N LEU A 402 -3.78 -9.65 -11.56
CA LEU A 402 -2.95 -9.26 -12.69
C LEU A 402 -2.44 -7.82 -12.57
N THR A 403 -3.28 -6.88 -12.11
CA THR A 403 -2.87 -5.49 -11.87
C THR A 403 -1.77 -5.42 -10.81
N CYS A 404 -1.93 -6.14 -9.69
CA CYS A 404 -0.90 -6.22 -8.67
C CYS A 404 0.37 -6.92 -9.19
N ALA A 405 0.26 -7.94 -10.05
CA ALA A 405 1.41 -8.63 -10.62
C ALA A 405 2.28 -7.70 -11.47
N LEU A 406 1.65 -6.79 -12.21
CA LEU A 406 2.34 -5.74 -12.97
C LEU A 406 3.13 -4.82 -12.06
N ALA A 407 2.55 -4.40 -10.94
CA ALA A 407 3.22 -3.53 -9.96
C ALA A 407 4.40 -4.22 -9.27
N GLU A 408 4.22 -5.45 -8.78
CA GLU A 408 5.31 -6.24 -8.16
C GLU A 408 6.46 -6.51 -9.14
N ALA A 409 6.16 -6.68 -10.43
CA ALA A 409 7.17 -6.83 -11.47
C ALA A 409 7.76 -5.49 -11.97
N GLY A 410 7.24 -4.34 -11.52
CA GLY A 410 7.62 -3.01 -12.01
C GLY A 410 7.36 -2.83 -13.51
N HIS A 411 6.37 -3.53 -14.08
CA HIS A 411 6.06 -3.53 -15.50
C HIS A 411 4.81 -2.68 -15.79
N ALA A 412 5.01 -1.43 -16.23
CA ALA A 412 3.95 -0.50 -16.58
C ALA A 412 3.51 -0.65 -18.05
N ASP A 413 2.52 -1.50 -18.33
CA ASP A 413 1.78 -1.51 -19.60
C ASP A 413 0.52 -0.65 -19.47
N GLU A 414 0.61 0.62 -19.87
CA GLU A 414 -0.49 1.60 -19.72
C GLU A 414 -1.76 1.20 -20.47
N LEU A 415 -1.65 0.47 -21.60
CA LEU A 415 -2.79 0.03 -22.39
C LEU A 415 -3.58 -1.05 -21.63
N LEU A 416 -2.87 -2.05 -21.10
CA LEU A 416 -3.50 -3.08 -20.29
C LEU A 416 -4.02 -2.53 -18.96
N LEU A 417 -3.25 -1.69 -18.25
CA LEU A 417 -3.70 -1.03 -17.03
C LEU A 417 -4.98 -0.22 -17.28
N GLY A 418 -5.05 0.53 -18.39
CA GLY A 418 -6.24 1.24 -18.81
C GLY A 418 -7.43 0.30 -19.10
N ALA A 419 -7.19 -0.85 -19.74
CA ALA A 419 -8.23 -1.84 -20.02
C ALA A 419 -8.76 -2.51 -18.74
N LEU A 420 -7.90 -2.91 -17.81
CA LEU A 420 -8.27 -3.49 -16.52
C LEU A 420 -9.01 -2.46 -15.64
N ALA A 421 -8.57 -1.20 -15.66
CA ALA A 421 -9.25 -0.10 -14.98
C ALA A 421 -10.69 0.12 -15.50
N ARG A 422 -10.88 0.13 -16.84
CA ARG A 422 -12.22 0.21 -17.46
C ARG A 422 -13.10 -1.00 -17.13
N ARG A 423 -12.51 -2.21 -17.09
CA ARG A 423 -13.22 -3.42 -16.68
C ARG A 423 -13.71 -3.33 -15.23
N ALA A 424 -12.88 -2.81 -14.34
CA ALA A 424 -13.24 -2.62 -12.94
C ALA A 424 -14.25 -1.49 -12.75
N GLU A 425 -14.17 -0.41 -13.53
CA GLU A 425 -15.19 0.64 -13.58
C GLU A 425 -16.57 0.08 -13.99
N GLY A 426 -16.61 -0.70 -15.08
CA GLY A 426 -17.83 -1.28 -15.63
C GLY A 426 -18.53 -2.28 -14.71
N ALA A 427 -17.78 -2.99 -13.86
CA ALA A 427 -18.35 -3.92 -12.88
C ALA A 427 -17.94 -3.64 -11.44
N LYS A 428 -17.79 -2.36 -11.09
CA LYS A 428 -17.40 -1.92 -9.74
C LYS A 428 -18.25 -2.52 -8.60
N ALA A 429 -19.45 -3.00 -8.91
CA ALA A 429 -20.31 -3.68 -7.97
C ALA A 429 -19.80 -5.06 -7.50
N GLU A 430 -19.05 -5.75 -8.35
CA GLU A 430 -18.51 -7.11 -8.15
C GLU A 430 -17.19 -7.11 -7.37
N PHE A 431 -16.50 -5.97 -7.31
CA PHE A 431 -15.20 -5.85 -6.65
C PHE A 431 -15.38 -5.62 -5.14
N THR A 432 -14.56 -6.34 -4.37
CA THR A 432 -14.42 -6.10 -2.93
C THR A 432 -13.52 -4.89 -2.66
N ALA A 433 -13.64 -4.29 -1.46
CA ALA A 433 -12.76 -3.19 -1.05
C ALA A 433 -11.27 -3.57 -1.10
N ALA A 434 -10.92 -4.81 -0.74
CA ALA A 434 -9.55 -5.31 -0.79
C ALA A 434 -8.99 -5.39 -2.23
N GLN A 435 -9.82 -5.84 -3.18
CA GLN A 435 -9.42 -5.89 -4.59
C GLN A 435 -9.23 -4.49 -5.18
N LEU A 436 -10.14 -3.56 -4.89
CA LEU A 436 -10.02 -2.15 -5.32
C LEU A 436 -8.77 -1.49 -4.71
N ALA A 437 -8.50 -1.72 -3.43
CA ALA A 437 -7.31 -1.20 -2.76
C ALA A 437 -6.02 -1.72 -3.41
N GLY A 438 -5.95 -3.04 -3.70
CA GLY A 438 -4.81 -3.65 -4.37
C GLY A 438 -4.55 -3.04 -5.75
N MET A 439 -5.60 -2.88 -6.57
CA MET A 439 -5.48 -2.24 -7.89
C MET A 439 -5.02 -0.77 -7.80
N LEU A 440 -5.57 0.00 -6.86
CA LEU A 440 -5.20 1.41 -6.68
C LEU A 440 -3.75 1.56 -6.16
N HIS A 441 -3.30 0.67 -5.27
CA HIS A 441 -1.89 0.63 -4.86
C HIS A 441 -0.98 0.30 -6.04
N ALA A 442 -1.32 -0.73 -6.82
CA ALA A 442 -0.57 -1.10 -8.01
C ALA A 442 -0.48 0.05 -9.03
N HIS A 443 -1.57 0.79 -9.24
CA HIS A 443 -1.56 2.00 -10.04
C HIS A 443 -0.61 3.07 -9.48
N ALA A 444 -0.63 3.30 -8.15
CA ALA A 444 0.26 4.26 -7.51
C ALA A 444 1.74 3.88 -7.66
N ASP A 445 2.07 2.61 -7.46
CA ASP A 445 3.43 2.05 -7.56
C ASP A 445 3.97 2.15 -8.99
N LEU A 446 3.13 1.93 -10.00
CA LEU A 446 3.48 2.07 -11.41
C LEU A 446 3.39 3.52 -11.92
N GLY A 447 3.01 4.48 -11.08
CA GLY A 447 2.81 5.88 -11.48
C GLY A 447 1.61 6.11 -12.42
N PHE A 448 0.77 5.10 -12.64
CA PHE A 448 -0.41 5.14 -13.50
C PHE A 448 -1.61 5.76 -12.76
N TYR A 449 -2.42 6.56 -13.45
CA TYR A 449 -3.61 7.18 -12.86
C TYR A 449 -4.77 7.23 -13.83
N SER A 450 -5.90 6.66 -13.41
CA SER A 450 -7.18 6.72 -14.11
C SER A 450 -8.21 7.35 -13.18
N ALA A 451 -8.58 8.61 -13.43
CA ALA A 451 -9.59 9.31 -12.65
C ALA A 451 -10.95 8.58 -12.68
N PRO A 452 -11.47 8.10 -13.83
CA PRO A 452 -12.74 7.35 -13.87
C PRO A 452 -12.74 6.11 -12.97
N PHE A 453 -11.63 5.36 -12.96
CA PHE A 453 -11.49 4.19 -12.09
C PHE A 453 -11.43 4.57 -10.60
N ALA A 454 -10.66 5.58 -10.24
CA ALA A 454 -10.57 6.05 -8.85
C ALA A 454 -11.95 6.52 -8.33
N GLU A 455 -12.70 7.28 -9.13
CA GLU A 455 -14.06 7.69 -8.79
C GLU A 455 -15.02 6.50 -8.70
N ALA A 456 -14.91 5.53 -9.61
CA ALA A 456 -15.73 4.32 -9.60
C ALA A 456 -15.46 3.48 -8.35
N ALA A 457 -14.19 3.36 -7.94
CA ALA A 457 -13.78 2.68 -6.72
C ALA A 457 -14.30 3.40 -5.46
N ALA A 458 -14.21 4.73 -5.41
CA ALA A 458 -14.74 5.53 -4.30
C ALA A 458 -16.27 5.39 -4.20
N LYS A 459 -16.99 5.48 -5.34
CA LYS A 459 -18.44 5.23 -5.41
C LYS A 459 -18.78 3.81 -4.97
N ALA A 460 -18.02 2.79 -5.39
CA ALA A 460 -18.28 1.40 -5.02
C ALA A 460 -18.11 1.16 -3.51
N ALA A 461 -17.10 1.78 -2.90
CA ALA A 461 -16.82 1.70 -1.47
C ALA A 461 -17.84 2.49 -0.62
N THR A 462 -18.32 3.63 -1.12
CA THR A 462 -19.30 4.47 -0.42
C THR A 462 -20.75 3.98 -0.54
N ARG A 463 -21.03 2.98 -1.39
CA ARG A 463 -22.34 2.31 -1.42
C ARG A 463 -22.72 1.82 -0.03
N ALA A 464 -24.00 1.95 0.30
CA ALA A 464 -24.55 1.66 1.62
C ALA A 464 -24.02 0.31 2.16
N GLY A 465 -23.22 0.38 3.23
CA GLY A 465 -22.67 -0.78 3.93
C GLY A 465 -21.41 -1.40 3.35
N ALA A 466 -20.94 -1.05 2.14
CA ALA A 466 -19.78 -1.69 1.52
C ALA A 466 -18.49 -1.48 2.34
N LEU A 467 -18.15 -0.23 2.66
CA LEU A 467 -17.00 0.08 3.51
C LEU A 467 -17.15 -0.44 4.95
N ARG A 468 -18.39 -0.46 5.48
CA ARG A 468 -18.69 -0.95 6.84
C ARG A 468 -18.58 -2.48 6.95
N GLY A 469 -18.96 -3.20 5.90
CA GLY A 469 -18.88 -4.66 5.83
C GLY A 469 -17.50 -5.18 5.41
N ALA A 470 -16.63 -4.30 4.91
CA ALA A 470 -15.27 -4.67 4.56
C ALA A 470 -14.43 -5.02 5.81
N PRO A 471 -13.44 -5.92 5.67
CA PRO A 471 -12.41 -6.09 6.70
C PRO A 471 -11.75 -4.73 7.03
N PRO A 472 -11.51 -4.39 8.31
CA PRO A 472 -10.93 -3.10 8.69
C PRO A 472 -9.65 -2.77 7.92
N ALA A 473 -8.73 -3.74 7.84
CA ALA A 473 -7.47 -3.58 7.10
C ALA A 473 -7.68 -3.25 5.62
N ALA A 474 -8.71 -3.81 4.97
CA ALA A 474 -9.03 -3.51 3.59
C ALA A 474 -9.59 -2.09 3.41
N ALA A 475 -10.41 -1.61 4.36
CA ALA A 475 -10.91 -0.25 4.36
C ALA A 475 -9.77 0.79 4.53
N ALA A 476 -8.86 0.55 5.48
CA ALA A 476 -7.70 1.41 5.68
C ALA A 476 -6.73 1.39 4.48
N SER A 477 -6.46 0.20 3.93
CA SER A 477 -5.63 0.05 2.73
C SER A 477 -6.24 0.78 1.53
N LEU A 478 -7.57 0.74 1.35
CA LEU A 478 -8.24 1.49 0.29
C LEU A 478 -7.95 3.01 0.41
N VAL A 479 -8.14 3.59 1.59
CA VAL A 479 -7.90 5.03 1.83
C VAL A 479 -6.42 5.39 1.65
N SER A 480 -5.51 4.53 2.09
CA SER A 480 -4.07 4.69 1.85
C SER A 480 -3.74 4.66 0.35
N ALA A 481 -4.38 3.79 -0.43
CA ALA A 481 -4.21 3.73 -1.88
C ALA A 481 -4.66 5.04 -2.56
N PHE A 482 -5.79 5.61 -2.12
CA PHE A 482 -6.24 6.94 -2.55
C PHE A 482 -5.23 8.04 -2.21
N ALA A 483 -4.65 8.00 -1.01
CA ALA A 483 -3.61 8.94 -0.60
C ALA A 483 -2.35 8.85 -1.47
N ARG A 484 -1.86 7.64 -1.76
CA ARG A 484 -0.69 7.43 -2.64
C ARG A 484 -0.96 7.88 -4.09
N LEU A 485 -2.18 7.70 -4.58
CA LEU A 485 -2.62 8.25 -5.87
C LEU A 485 -2.87 9.76 -5.86
N ARG A 486 -2.87 10.38 -4.67
CA ARG A 486 -3.32 11.75 -4.41
C ARG A 486 -4.73 12.01 -4.92
N HIS A 487 -5.63 11.03 -4.85
CA HIS A 487 -7.03 11.21 -5.22
C HIS A 487 -7.86 11.38 -3.95
N ALA A 488 -8.35 12.60 -3.73
CA ALA A 488 -9.26 12.89 -2.64
C ALA A 488 -10.71 12.75 -3.12
N ASP A 489 -11.46 11.85 -2.49
CA ASP A 489 -12.92 11.73 -2.63
C ASP A 489 -13.58 12.10 -1.30
N GLY A 490 -14.21 13.26 -1.23
CA GLY A 490 -14.79 13.80 0.00
C GLY A 490 -15.78 12.85 0.70
N PRO A 491 -16.76 12.26 -0.02
CA PRO A 491 -17.69 11.29 0.56
C PRO A 491 -17.00 10.06 1.17
N LEU A 492 -16.04 9.45 0.47
CA LEU A 492 -15.27 8.30 0.96
C LEU A 492 -14.50 8.64 2.23
N LEU A 493 -13.74 9.74 2.22
CA LEU A 493 -12.90 10.13 3.35
C LEU A 493 -13.76 10.51 4.57
N SER A 494 -14.88 11.20 4.35
CA SER A 494 -15.83 11.57 5.40
C SER A 494 -16.56 10.37 5.99
N GLN A 495 -16.93 9.38 5.16
CA GLN A 495 -17.53 8.14 5.64
C GLN A 495 -16.52 7.28 6.41
N PHE A 496 -15.29 7.13 5.90
CA PHE A 496 -14.24 6.38 6.57
C PHE A 496 -13.89 7.00 7.93
N SER A 497 -13.75 8.33 8.00
CA SER A 497 -13.49 9.05 9.26
C SER A 497 -14.58 8.78 10.31
N GLY A 498 -15.85 8.72 9.89
CA GLY A 498 -16.95 8.35 10.80
C GLY A 498 -16.96 6.88 11.25
N LEU A 499 -16.31 5.97 10.51
CA LEU A 499 -16.16 4.56 10.89
C LEU A 499 -14.90 4.33 11.74
N LEU A 500 -13.89 5.18 11.61
CA LEU A 500 -12.58 5.03 12.23
C LEU A 500 -12.61 4.77 13.74
N PRO A 501 -13.47 5.41 14.56
CA PRO A 501 -13.54 5.11 16.00
C PRO A 501 -13.83 3.65 16.31
N GLY A 502 -14.73 3.02 15.55
CA GLY A 502 -15.08 1.60 15.72
C GLY A 502 -14.12 0.62 15.05
N LEU A 503 -13.26 1.13 14.16
CA LEU A 503 -12.25 0.33 13.47
C LEU A 503 -10.88 0.36 14.17
N ALA A 504 -10.56 1.41 14.94
CA ALA A 504 -9.24 1.65 15.52
C ALA A 504 -8.65 0.42 16.21
N ALA A 505 -9.36 -0.14 17.20
CA ALA A 505 -8.90 -1.32 17.94
C ALA A 505 -8.70 -2.58 17.06
N ARG A 506 -9.46 -2.69 15.95
CA ARG A 506 -9.35 -3.82 15.01
C ARG A 506 -8.25 -3.62 13.96
N LEU A 507 -7.90 -2.38 13.68
CA LEU A 507 -6.79 -2.02 12.81
C LEU A 507 -5.44 -2.20 13.51
N GLY A 508 -5.41 -1.98 14.83
CA GLY A 508 -4.18 -1.87 15.60
C GLY A 508 -3.42 -0.57 15.28
N ALA A 509 -2.40 -0.25 16.07
CA ALA A 509 -1.63 0.98 15.90
C ALA A 509 -1.09 1.21 14.48
N ARG A 510 -0.52 0.19 13.80
CA ARG A 510 0.00 0.32 12.43
C ARG A 510 -1.10 0.72 11.44
N GLY A 511 -2.23 0.03 11.46
CA GLY A 511 -3.35 0.33 10.57
C GLY A 511 -3.99 1.69 10.84
N VAL A 512 -4.01 2.11 12.11
CA VAL A 512 -4.44 3.46 12.51
C VAL A 512 -3.51 4.54 11.99
N VAL A 513 -2.18 4.35 12.07
CA VAL A 513 -1.20 5.29 11.51
C VAL A 513 -1.36 5.42 10.00
N ASP A 514 -1.49 4.29 9.29
CA ASP A 514 -1.65 4.28 7.83
C ASP A 514 -2.94 5.02 7.41
N ALA A 515 -4.03 4.81 8.14
CA ALA A 515 -5.30 5.49 7.96
C ALA A 515 -5.21 7.00 8.25
N LEU A 516 -4.61 7.38 9.38
CA LEU A 516 -4.47 8.77 9.78
C LEU A 516 -3.55 9.55 8.82
N TRP A 517 -2.42 8.96 8.44
CA TRP A 517 -1.52 9.53 7.44
C TRP A 517 -2.26 9.76 6.13
N ALA A 518 -3.05 8.79 5.66
CA ALA A 518 -3.78 8.92 4.41
C ALA A 518 -4.81 10.06 4.43
N LEU A 519 -5.56 10.21 5.52
CA LEU A 519 -6.52 11.31 5.70
C LEU A 519 -5.82 12.68 5.72
N LEU A 520 -4.77 12.82 6.53
CA LEU A 520 -4.03 14.07 6.67
C LEU A 520 -3.26 14.42 5.38
N HIS A 521 -2.66 13.44 4.71
CA HIS A 521 -1.95 13.64 3.45
C HIS A 521 -2.89 14.10 2.33
N LEU A 522 -4.15 13.65 2.33
CA LEU A 522 -5.19 14.14 1.41
C LEU A 522 -5.84 15.47 1.86
N GLY A 523 -5.36 16.08 2.95
CA GLY A 523 -5.91 17.33 3.48
C GLY A 523 -7.29 17.18 4.11
N HIS A 524 -7.67 15.97 4.54
CA HIS A 524 -8.97 15.68 5.15
C HIS A 524 -8.90 15.73 6.69
N ALA A 525 -8.87 16.95 7.23
CA ALA A 525 -9.00 17.22 8.66
C ALA A 525 -10.37 17.86 8.95
N GLY A 526 -11.45 17.08 8.81
CA GLY A 526 -12.82 17.54 9.07
C GLY A 526 -13.35 17.10 10.44
N PRO A 527 -14.51 17.62 10.88
CA PRO A 527 -15.05 17.39 12.23
C PRO A 527 -15.28 15.92 12.58
N ARG A 528 -15.48 15.06 11.57
CA ARG A 528 -15.59 13.61 11.78
C ARG A 528 -14.27 12.95 12.15
N LEU A 529 -13.16 13.43 11.57
CA LEU A 529 -11.83 12.96 11.97
C LEU A 529 -11.52 13.47 13.37
N GLU A 530 -11.84 14.72 13.67
CA GLU A 530 -11.65 15.31 15.01
C GLU A 530 -12.37 14.50 16.09
N ALA A 531 -13.65 14.17 15.87
CA ALA A 531 -14.42 13.30 16.74
C ALA A 531 -13.84 11.87 16.86
N ALA A 532 -13.04 11.43 15.89
CA ALA A 532 -12.38 10.12 15.91
C ALA A 532 -11.00 10.12 16.58
N LEU A 533 -10.37 11.29 16.76
CA LEU A 533 -9.02 11.41 17.30
C LEU A 533 -8.85 10.74 18.68
N PRO A 534 -9.78 10.87 19.66
CA PRO A 534 -9.57 10.24 20.96
C PRO A 534 -9.40 8.71 20.91
N SER A 535 -10.18 8.02 20.06
CA SER A 535 -10.06 6.57 19.89
C SER A 535 -8.81 6.18 19.09
N VAL A 536 -8.46 6.99 18.09
CA VAL A 536 -7.25 6.82 17.27
C VAL A 536 -5.99 6.98 18.10
N LEU A 537 -5.91 8.03 18.91
CA LEU A 537 -4.76 8.33 19.76
C LEU A 537 -4.60 7.28 20.88
N ARG A 538 -5.71 6.82 21.48
CA ARG A 538 -5.67 5.72 22.47
C ARG A 538 -5.09 4.44 21.91
N GLU A 539 -5.50 4.04 20.70
CA GLU A 539 -4.97 2.85 20.04
C GLU A 539 -3.50 3.03 19.65
N LEU A 540 -3.14 4.23 19.17
CA LEU A 540 -1.76 4.56 18.85
C LEU A 540 -0.86 4.50 20.09
N GLU A 541 -1.35 4.98 21.24
CA GLU A 541 -0.69 4.90 22.54
C GLU A 541 -0.50 3.44 22.99
N ALA A 542 -1.56 2.62 22.92
CA ALA A 542 -1.50 1.22 23.31
C ALA A 542 -0.51 0.38 22.48
N GLY A 543 -0.25 0.78 21.23
CA GLY A 543 0.64 0.06 20.31
C GLY A 543 1.93 0.78 19.94
N ALA A 544 2.24 1.95 20.51
CA ALA A 544 3.36 2.80 20.11
C ALA A 544 4.71 2.06 20.12
N GLU A 545 4.97 1.27 21.17
CA GLU A 545 6.21 0.52 21.35
C GLU A 545 6.39 -0.62 20.32
N ARG A 546 5.28 -1.12 19.76
CA ARG A 546 5.29 -2.23 18.78
C ARG A 546 5.36 -1.74 17.33
N LEU A 547 5.23 -0.44 17.10
CA LEU A 547 5.31 0.12 15.75
C LEU A 547 6.71 -0.10 15.17
N PRO A 548 6.87 -0.47 13.90
CA PRO A 548 8.16 -0.39 13.24
C PRO A 548 8.60 1.09 13.11
N PRO A 549 9.92 1.38 13.06
CA PRO A 549 10.43 2.76 13.09
C PRO A 549 9.83 3.68 12.01
N GLY A 550 9.69 3.19 10.78
CA GLY A 550 9.05 3.94 9.69
C GLY A 550 7.59 4.33 9.95
N ALA A 551 6.78 3.46 10.56
CA ALA A 551 5.43 3.82 10.97
C ALA A 551 5.42 4.79 12.16
N ALA A 552 6.34 4.62 13.11
CA ALA A 552 6.48 5.59 14.21
C ALA A 552 6.82 6.98 13.65
N ALA A 553 7.71 7.10 12.66
CA ALA A 553 8.02 8.37 11.99
C ALA A 553 6.78 9.00 11.32
N ARG A 554 5.96 8.19 10.64
CA ARG A 554 4.67 8.67 10.08
C ARG A 554 3.68 9.08 11.17
N ALA A 555 3.62 8.35 12.28
CA ALA A 555 2.78 8.70 13.43
C ALA A 555 3.19 10.05 14.03
N VAL A 556 4.49 10.27 14.24
CA VAL A 556 5.04 11.56 14.72
C VAL A 556 4.67 12.69 13.76
N TRP A 557 4.77 12.47 12.45
CA TRP A 557 4.33 13.45 11.46
C TRP A 557 2.82 13.73 11.55
N CYS A 558 1.98 12.71 11.70
CA CYS A 558 0.54 12.90 11.89
C CYS A 558 0.23 13.74 13.13
N CYS A 559 0.89 13.45 14.26
CA CYS A 559 0.74 14.24 15.50
C CYS A 559 1.13 15.71 15.28
N ALA A 560 2.27 15.96 14.62
CA ALA A 560 2.74 17.30 14.33
C ALA A 560 1.78 18.08 13.42
N VAL A 561 1.18 17.42 12.43
CA VAL A 561 0.21 18.04 11.52
C VAL A 561 -1.11 18.35 12.23
N LEU A 562 -1.57 17.48 13.12
CA LEU A 562 -2.78 17.72 13.91
C LEU A 562 -2.61 18.90 14.88
N GLU A 563 -1.44 18.99 15.54
CA GLU A 563 -1.11 20.08 16.45
C GLU A 563 -1.13 21.43 15.71
N GLU A 564 -0.41 21.53 14.58
CA GLU A 564 -0.30 22.79 13.85
C GLU A 564 -1.60 23.17 13.14
N GLY A 565 -2.36 22.18 12.64
CA GLY A 565 -3.67 22.38 12.04
C GLY A 565 -4.68 23.04 12.98
N GLY A 566 -4.62 22.71 14.28
CA GLY A 566 -5.45 23.34 15.31
C GLY A 566 -5.12 24.81 15.56
N ARG A 567 -3.87 25.25 15.35
CA ARG A 567 -3.45 26.65 15.58
C ARG A 567 -3.87 27.62 14.48
N GLY A 568 -3.93 27.15 13.24
CA GLY A 568 -4.14 28.00 12.05
C GLY A 568 -5.60 28.37 11.77
N GLY A 569 -6.56 27.63 12.33
CA GLY A 569 -7.98 27.94 12.19
C GLY A 569 -8.35 29.08 13.14
N GLY A 570 -8.51 30.31 12.63
CA GLY A 570 -8.88 31.50 13.41
C GLY A 570 -10.24 31.46 14.14
N GLY A 571 -10.85 30.29 14.29
CA GLY A 571 -11.92 30.04 15.25
C GLY A 571 -11.32 29.42 16.51
N GLY A 572 -10.94 30.25 17.48
CA GLY A 572 -10.38 29.84 18.77
C GLY A 572 -11.38 29.13 19.69
N GLY A 573 -11.97 28.03 19.23
CA GLY A 573 -12.92 27.22 20.00
C GLY A 573 -12.68 25.73 19.79
N GLU A 574 -12.47 25.02 20.89
CA GLU A 574 -12.61 23.57 21.10
C GLU A 574 -11.40 22.65 20.86
N PHE A 575 -10.45 22.94 19.95
CA PHE A 575 -9.31 22.01 19.75
C PHE A 575 -8.30 22.02 20.91
N GLU A 576 -8.18 23.14 21.64
CA GLU A 576 -7.31 23.25 22.84
C GLU A 576 -7.61 22.14 23.86
N THR A 577 -8.89 21.81 24.08
CA THR A 577 -9.28 20.83 25.11
C THR A 577 -8.94 19.36 24.81
N ALA A 578 -8.75 18.97 23.54
CA ALA A 578 -8.54 17.56 23.17
C ALA A 578 -7.05 17.14 23.16
N ALA A 579 -6.15 18.08 22.84
CA ALA A 579 -4.70 17.85 22.84
C ALA A 579 -4.04 18.23 24.18
N GLU A 580 -4.66 19.11 24.98
CA GLU A 580 -4.23 19.45 26.35
C GLU A 580 -4.47 18.31 27.35
N ALA A 581 -5.20 17.25 26.98
CA ALA A 581 -5.25 16.03 27.77
C ALA A 581 -3.86 15.37 27.77
N ALA A 582 -3.07 15.65 28.82
CA ALA A 582 -1.74 15.18 29.28
C ALA A 582 -1.04 13.95 28.64
N GLY A 583 -1.71 13.09 27.88
CA GLY A 583 -1.14 11.91 27.21
C GLY A 583 -0.51 12.17 25.84
N ALA A 584 -0.84 13.27 25.16
CA ALA A 584 -0.40 13.49 23.78
C ALA A 584 1.14 13.69 23.69
N GLY A 585 1.71 14.52 24.57
CA GLY A 585 3.16 14.68 24.69
C GLY A 585 3.88 13.37 25.01
N ALA A 586 3.37 12.60 25.98
CA ALA A 586 3.91 11.28 26.35
C ALA A 586 3.84 10.28 25.18
N LEU A 587 2.80 10.35 24.35
CA LEU A 587 2.70 9.56 23.12
C LEU A 587 3.81 9.91 22.13
N VAL A 588 4.02 11.18 21.81
CA VAL A 588 5.09 11.59 20.88
C VAL A 588 6.47 11.22 21.42
N GLN A 589 6.71 11.33 22.73
CA GLN A 589 7.97 10.86 23.32
C GLN A 589 8.19 9.36 23.10
N ARG A 590 7.18 8.51 23.35
CA ARG A 590 7.27 7.06 23.07
C ARG A 590 7.49 6.77 21.60
N LEU A 591 6.81 7.51 20.71
CA LEU A 591 7.02 7.37 19.27
C LEU A 591 8.44 7.80 18.85
N TYR A 592 8.98 8.89 19.40
CA TYR A 592 10.36 9.32 19.17
C TYR A 592 11.38 8.32 19.69
N ALA A 593 11.17 7.77 20.88
CA ALA A 593 12.01 6.70 21.41
C ALA A 593 12.02 5.50 20.45
N ARG A 594 10.86 5.15 19.87
CA ARG A 594 10.76 4.08 18.89
C ARG A 594 11.47 4.40 17.57
N VAL A 595 11.36 5.64 17.08
CA VAL A 595 12.09 6.14 15.90
C VAL A 595 13.60 6.12 16.16
N ALA A 596 14.04 6.59 17.33
CA ALA A 596 15.46 6.65 17.71
C ALA A 596 16.10 5.27 17.86
N ALA A 597 15.31 4.23 18.14
CA ALA A 597 15.77 2.84 18.15
C ALA A 597 16.00 2.25 16.75
N GLY A 598 15.53 2.90 15.68
CA GLY A 598 15.73 2.47 14.30
C GLY A 598 17.02 3.02 13.69
N ALA A 599 17.66 2.23 12.82
CA ALA A 599 18.74 2.69 11.97
C ALA A 599 18.17 3.37 10.69
N PRO A 600 18.90 4.28 10.02
CA PRO A 600 18.41 4.96 8.81
C PRO A 600 17.88 4.03 7.71
N GLU A 601 18.44 2.84 7.58
CA GLU A 601 18.03 1.78 6.65
C GLU A 601 16.66 1.14 6.98
N ASP A 602 16.14 1.32 8.19
CA ASP A 602 14.82 0.85 8.61
C ASP A 602 13.68 1.77 8.11
N PHE A 603 14.01 2.86 7.41
CA PHE A 603 13.07 3.87 6.97
C PHE A 603 13.06 3.98 5.44
N GLU A 604 11.87 4.20 4.87
CA GLU A 604 11.79 4.69 3.50
C GLU A 604 12.27 6.15 3.41
N LEU A 605 12.76 6.55 2.24
CA LEU A 605 13.17 7.94 1.99
C LEU A 605 12.03 8.95 2.24
N SER A 606 10.80 8.55 1.92
CA SER A 606 9.58 9.32 2.19
C SER A 606 9.36 9.51 3.70
N GLU A 607 9.53 8.46 4.49
CA GLU A 607 9.35 8.46 5.95
C GLU A 607 10.41 9.32 6.65
N LEU A 608 11.67 9.26 6.19
CA LEU A 608 12.75 10.14 6.66
C LEU A 608 12.46 11.62 6.39
N ALA A 609 11.89 11.95 5.22
CA ALA A 609 11.52 13.32 4.89
C ALA A 609 10.34 13.82 5.76
N LEU A 610 9.36 12.96 6.04
CA LEU A 610 8.25 13.27 6.96
C LEU A 610 8.75 13.45 8.39
N LEU A 611 9.70 12.63 8.83
CA LEU A 611 10.31 12.74 10.15
C LEU A 611 11.03 14.09 10.33
N HIS A 612 11.79 14.51 9.32
CA HIS A 612 12.45 15.82 9.34
C HIS A 612 11.43 16.96 9.45
N GLN A 613 10.35 16.89 8.67
CA GLN A 613 9.26 17.88 8.72
C GLN A 613 8.59 17.90 10.10
N ALA A 614 8.31 16.73 10.68
CA ALA A 614 7.66 16.60 11.97
C ALA A 614 8.50 17.19 13.11
N GLY A 615 9.81 16.93 13.12
CA GLY A 615 10.73 17.47 14.12
C GLY A 615 10.87 19.00 14.08
N ARG A 616 10.44 19.66 13.00
CA ARG A 616 10.40 21.12 12.87
C ARG A 616 9.03 21.72 13.19
N LEU A 617 7.97 20.92 13.08
CA LEU A 617 6.59 21.33 13.33
C LEU A 617 6.18 21.18 14.80
N LEU A 618 6.69 20.18 15.51
CA LEU A 618 6.41 20.04 16.93
C LEU A 618 6.98 21.25 17.68
N SER A 619 6.19 21.87 18.54
CA SER A 619 6.66 23.00 19.35
C SER A 619 7.56 22.52 20.50
N ASP A 620 8.43 23.41 20.98
CA ASP A 620 9.18 23.18 22.20
C ASP A 620 8.25 22.92 23.39
N ASP A 621 7.08 23.55 23.44
CA ASP A 621 6.13 23.41 24.56
C ASP A 621 5.59 21.98 24.67
N TRP A 622 5.32 21.33 23.54
CA TRP A 622 4.87 19.93 23.53
C TRP A 622 5.97 18.97 24.01
N LEU A 623 7.22 19.25 23.62
CA LEU A 623 8.39 18.49 24.07
C LEU A 623 8.67 18.72 25.56
N ARG A 624 8.47 19.95 26.07
CA ARG A 624 8.64 20.31 27.49
C ARG A 624 7.53 19.76 28.37
N ALA A 625 6.26 19.88 27.98
CA ALA A 625 5.14 19.31 28.69
C ALA A 625 5.27 17.78 28.83
N ALA A 626 5.82 17.12 27.80
CA ALA A 626 6.09 15.69 27.84
C ALA A 626 7.25 15.28 28.76
N ALA A 627 8.17 16.20 29.07
CA ALA A 627 9.32 15.94 29.92
C ALA A 627 8.98 15.93 31.42
N GLY A 628 7.73 16.21 31.80
CA GLY A 628 7.25 16.07 33.17
C GLY A 628 7.89 17.06 34.16
N GLY A 629 8.36 18.21 33.67
CA GLY A 629 8.78 19.29 34.54
C GLY A 629 7.56 19.93 35.20
N GLU A 630 7.11 19.38 36.33
CA GLU A 630 6.56 20.24 37.38
C GLU A 630 7.66 21.28 37.66
N GLU A 631 7.49 22.49 37.13
CA GLU A 631 8.20 23.65 37.67
C GLU A 631 7.70 23.79 39.10
N ASP A 632 8.30 23.02 40.00
CA ASP A 632 8.17 23.19 41.43
C ASP A 632 8.45 24.67 41.70
N GLY A 633 7.39 25.38 42.08
CA GLY A 633 7.41 26.77 42.47
C GLY A 633 8.23 26.95 43.76
N ALA A 634 9.53 26.77 43.67
CA ALA A 634 10.49 27.17 44.68
C ALA A 634 10.99 28.57 44.31
N GLY A 635 10.43 29.56 45.00
CA GLY A 635 10.56 30.96 44.64
C GLY A 635 11.93 31.60 44.87
N GLY A 636 11.99 32.87 44.45
CA GLY A 636 12.77 33.92 45.11
C GLY A 636 14.20 34.12 44.62
N GLY A 637 14.46 35.29 44.04
CA GLY A 637 15.82 35.83 43.94
C GLY A 637 16.03 36.79 42.77
N ALA A 638 15.71 38.06 42.99
CA ALA A 638 16.09 39.15 42.09
C ALA A 638 17.63 39.31 42.02
N GLY A 639 18.16 39.49 40.81
CA GLY A 639 19.56 39.86 40.58
C GLY A 639 19.88 39.90 39.10
N GLY A 640 19.84 41.09 38.50
CA GLY A 640 20.12 41.30 37.07
C GLY A 640 21.62 41.31 36.74
N ALA A 641 21.92 41.05 35.46
CA ALA A 641 22.93 41.75 34.65
C ALA A 641 23.01 41.14 33.24
N ASP A 642 23.06 42.05 32.27
CA ASP A 642 23.70 41.97 30.95
C ASP A 642 23.23 40.95 29.90
N ALA A 643 22.42 41.49 28.99
CA ALA A 643 22.12 40.96 27.68
C ALA A 643 23.19 41.42 26.67
N ASP A 644 23.98 40.49 26.15
CA ASP A 644 24.51 40.50 24.78
C ASP A 644 25.30 39.20 24.52
N SER A 645 24.62 38.17 24.01
CA SER A 645 25.28 37.10 23.25
C SER A 645 24.32 36.42 22.29
N ALA A 646 24.89 36.11 21.13
CA ALA A 646 24.23 35.77 19.88
C ALA A 646 23.26 34.58 19.94
N SER A 647 22.25 34.69 19.08
CA SER A 647 21.34 33.66 18.59
C SER A 647 22.03 32.35 18.19
N THR A 648 22.30 31.50 19.17
CA THR A 648 22.23 30.05 19.02
C THR A 648 20.88 29.63 19.56
N ALA A 649 19.92 29.39 18.66
CA ALA A 649 18.65 28.76 19.00
C ALA A 649 18.94 27.50 19.84
N ALA A 650 18.63 27.58 21.14
CA ALA A 650 18.91 26.56 22.12
C ALA A 650 18.11 25.31 21.75
N ALA A 651 18.83 24.26 21.34
CA ALA A 651 18.24 22.94 21.15
C ALA A 651 17.79 22.41 22.51
N GLY A 652 16.48 22.40 22.74
CA GLY A 652 15.87 21.82 23.94
C GLY A 652 16.28 20.35 24.10
N PRO A 653 16.58 19.88 25.33
CA PRO A 653 17.17 18.55 25.58
C PRO A 653 16.20 17.36 25.48
N ALA A 654 14.91 17.56 25.22
CA ALA A 654 13.93 16.47 25.13
C ALA A 654 13.71 16.03 23.67
N ALA A 655 14.33 14.91 23.30
CA ALA A 655 14.17 14.16 22.04
C ALA A 655 14.86 14.73 20.78
N ALA A 656 16.14 15.12 20.89
CA ALA A 656 16.97 15.20 19.69
C ALA A 656 17.11 13.80 19.05
N LEU A 657 16.67 13.65 17.81
CA LEU A 657 16.92 12.45 17.01
C LEU A 657 18.42 12.10 17.06
N PRO A 658 18.79 10.80 17.11
CA PRO A 658 20.19 10.40 17.05
C PRO A 658 20.91 11.11 15.88
N PRO A 659 22.12 11.66 16.06
CA PRO A 659 22.76 12.51 15.04
C PRO A 659 22.91 11.85 13.66
N ARG A 660 22.97 10.52 13.60
CA ARG A 660 22.95 9.77 12.33
C ARG A 660 21.59 9.84 11.65
N LEU A 661 20.51 9.56 12.40
CA LEU A 661 19.14 9.59 11.90
C LEU A 661 18.70 11.01 11.53
N ALA A 662 19.05 12.01 12.34
CA ALA A 662 18.80 13.43 12.02
C ALA A 662 19.45 13.84 10.68
N ARG A 663 20.70 13.43 10.45
CA ARG A 663 21.41 13.68 9.18
C ARG A 663 20.75 12.96 8.00
N ALA A 664 20.31 11.72 8.19
CA ALA A 664 19.59 10.95 7.17
C ALA A 664 18.23 11.60 6.83
N ALA A 665 17.46 12.01 7.84
CA ALA A 665 16.20 12.73 7.69
C ALA A 665 16.37 14.05 6.92
N ALA A 666 17.37 14.85 7.28
CA ALA A 666 17.70 16.07 6.56
C ALA A 666 18.15 15.79 5.10
N ALA A 667 18.93 14.73 4.86
CA ALA A 667 19.32 14.34 3.51
C ALA A 667 18.13 13.91 2.65
N ALA A 668 17.19 13.16 3.22
CA ALA A 668 15.95 12.78 2.57
C ALA A 668 15.07 13.99 2.23
N ALA A 669 14.95 14.95 3.16
CA ALA A 669 14.23 16.20 2.94
C ALA A 669 14.86 17.02 1.80
N ARG A 670 16.19 17.19 1.78
CA ARG A 670 16.92 17.83 0.67
C ARG A 670 16.67 17.13 -0.67
N HIS A 671 16.74 15.79 -0.68
CA HIS A 671 16.49 15.02 -1.90
C HIS A 671 15.07 15.29 -2.42
N ARG A 672 14.06 15.20 -1.56
CA ARG A 672 12.68 15.51 -1.91
C ARG A 672 12.52 16.95 -2.42
N ALA A 673 13.08 17.93 -1.74
CA ALA A 673 13.05 19.34 -2.15
C ALA A 673 13.69 19.54 -3.53
N SER A 674 14.81 18.88 -3.81
CA SER A 674 15.49 18.93 -5.11
C SER A 674 14.65 18.33 -6.25
N GLN A 675 13.97 17.20 -6.01
CA GLN A 675 13.06 16.59 -6.98
C GLN A 675 11.88 17.51 -7.31
N HIS A 676 11.36 18.24 -6.31
CA HIS A 676 10.30 19.21 -6.52
C HIS A 676 10.78 20.43 -7.31
N ALA A 677 11.95 20.98 -6.96
CA ALA A 677 12.54 22.12 -7.64
C ALA A 677 12.79 21.83 -9.14
N ALA A 678 13.20 20.60 -9.47
CA ALA A 678 13.43 20.20 -10.86
C ALA A 678 12.16 20.23 -11.74
N ARG A 679 10.96 20.04 -11.17
CA ARG A 679 9.70 19.93 -11.92
C ARG A 679 8.98 21.27 -12.19
N GLY A 680 9.27 22.32 -11.44
CA GLY A 680 8.52 23.59 -11.46
C GLY A 680 9.04 24.69 -12.39
N GLY A 681 10.12 24.45 -13.15
CA GLY A 681 10.94 25.53 -13.72
C GLY A 681 10.23 26.61 -14.56
N ARG A 682 9.22 26.24 -15.37
CA ARG A 682 8.53 27.21 -16.25
C ARG A 682 7.63 28.20 -15.49
N GLN A 683 6.76 27.69 -14.61
CA GLN A 683 5.89 28.53 -13.79
C GLN A 683 6.72 29.43 -12.87
N GLN A 684 7.75 28.88 -12.24
CA GLN A 684 8.68 29.61 -11.37
C GLN A 684 9.38 30.76 -12.10
N ALA A 685 9.89 30.49 -13.31
CA ALA A 685 10.54 31.50 -14.13
C ALA A 685 9.58 32.63 -14.50
N HIS A 686 8.37 32.28 -14.98
CA HIS A 686 7.38 33.28 -15.37
C HIS A 686 6.92 34.15 -14.19
N VAL A 687 6.64 33.54 -13.02
CA VAL A 687 6.28 34.30 -11.81
C VAL A 687 7.40 35.25 -11.40
N ALA A 688 8.66 34.81 -11.45
CA ALA A 688 9.80 35.67 -11.14
C ALA A 688 9.97 36.80 -12.16
N ASP A 689 9.84 36.53 -13.47
CA ASP A 689 9.88 37.57 -14.52
C ASP A 689 8.81 38.66 -14.26
N LEU A 690 7.58 38.27 -13.91
CA LEU A 690 6.51 39.22 -13.58
C LEU A 690 6.80 40.04 -12.31
N LEU A 691 7.39 39.43 -11.29
CA LEU A 691 7.80 40.15 -10.07
C LEU A 691 8.95 41.14 -10.35
N GLU A 692 9.89 40.79 -11.23
CA GLU A 692 10.94 41.70 -11.71
C GLU A 692 10.34 42.88 -12.49
N GLU A 693 9.33 42.65 -13.33
CA GLU A 693 8.62 43.71 -14.06
C GLU A 693 7.88 44.68 -13.13
N LEU A 694 7.44 44.20 -11.97
CA LEU A 694 6.88 45.03 -10.88
C LEU A 694 7.94 45.81 -10.08
N GLY A 695 9.23 45.62 -10.37
CA GLY A 695 10.34 46.29 -9.69
C GLY A 695 10.74 45.64 -8.37
N LEU A 696 10.39 44.36 -8.18
CA LEU A 696 10.86 43.56 -7.05
C LEU A 696 12.12 42.78 -7.46
N GLU A 697 12.86 42.28 -6.48
CA GLU A 697 14.06 41.46 -6.68
C GLU A 697 13.79 40.00 -6.25
N PRO A 698 13.10 39.20 -7.08
CA PRO A 698 12.80 37.82 -6.73
C PRO A 698 14.05 36.94 -6.78
N VAL A 699 14.26 36.15 -5.74
CA VAL A 699 15.28 35.09 -5.69
C VAL A 699 14.61 33.76 -6.03
N ARG A 700 14.96 33.19 -7.19
CA ARG A 700 14.49 31.86 -7.60
C ARG A 700 15.18 30.79 -6.77
N ARG A 701 14.40 29.81 -6.29
CA ARG A 701 14.89 28.60 -5.58
C ARG A 701 15.77 28.93 -4.37
N LEU A 702 15.23 29.70 -3.43
CA LEU A 702 15.92 29.97 -2.17
C LEU A 702 15.84 28.74 -1.26
N GLY A 703 16.98 28.10 -1.03
CA GLY A 703 17.11 27.01 -0.07
C GLY A 703 17.18 27.53 1.37
N LEU A 704 16.36 26.96 2.25
CA LEU A 704 16.36 27.20 3.70
C LEU A 704 16.68 25.90 4.43
N ASP A 705 17.14 26.03 5.68
CA ASP A 705 17.49 24.89 6.55
C ASP A 705 18.44 23.90 5.88
N GLY A 706 19.55 24.41 5.33
CA GLY A 706 20.51 23.61 4.57
C GLY A 706 19.94 23.00 3.28
N GLY A 707 18.84 23.52 2.75
CA GLY A 707 18.18 23.05 1.53
C GLY A 707 17.07 22.01 1.77
N CYS A 708 16.71 21.74 3.04
CA CYS A 708 15.59 20.86 3.37
C CYS A 708 14.23 21.49 3.01
N LEU A 709 14.16 22.82 3.00
CA LEU A 709 13.03 23.59 2.48
C LEU A 709 13.52 24.42 1.29
N VAL A 710 12.70 24.51 0.24
CA VAL A 710 13.02 25.33 -0.94
C VAL A 710 11.81 26.22 -1.22
N ILE A 711 12.03 27.52 -1.18
CA ILE A 711 11.07 28.51 -1.67
C ILE A 711 11.27 28.62 -3.18
N ASP A 712 10.19 28.46 -3.95
CA ASP A 712 10.29 28.48 -5.40
C ASP A 712 10.66 29.88 -5.93
N VAL A 713 10.00 30.92 -5.42
CA VAL A 713 10.36 32.33 -5.64
C VAL A 713 10.23 33.09 -4.31
N ALA A 714 11.36 33.58 -3.79
CA ALA A 714 11.40 34.38 -2.59
C ALA A 714 11.46 35.87 -2.96
N VAL A 715 10.67 36.71 -2.31
CA VAL A 715 10.70 38.16 -2.53
C VAL A 715 10.58 38.91 -1.22
N ILE A 716 11.27 40.05 -1.13
CA ILE A 716 11.15 40.98 0.00
C ILE A 716 10.32 42.17 -0.49
N ALA A 717 9.10 42.29 0.05
CA ALA A 717 8.17 43.38 -0.27
C ALA A 717 8.09 44.33 0.94
N GLY A 718 8.97 45.34 0.97
CA GLY A 718 9.15 46.21 2.13
C GLY A 718 9.71 45.44 3.33
N PRO A 719 9.07 45.45 4.52
CA PRO A 719 9.52 44.69 5.68
C PRO A 719 9.08 43.22 5.64
N VAL A 720 8.29 42.81 4.66
CA VAL A 720 7.67 41.48 4.61
C VAL A 720 8.46 40.55 3.70
N LYS A 721 8.87 39.40 4.24
CA LYS A 721 9.41 38.29 3.46
C LYS A 721 8.25 37.47 2.91
N VAL A 722 8.17 37.29 1.60
CA VAL A 722 7.12 36.51 0.93
C VAL A 722 7.74 35.31 0.24
N ALA A 723 7.23 34.12 0.57
CA ALA A 723 7.59 32.87 -0.06
C ALA A 723 6.49 32.50 -1.07
N VAL A 724 6.78 32.68 -2.35
CA VAL A 724 5.89 32.27 -3.43
C VAL A 724 6.16 30.81 -3.77
N LEU A 725 5.13 30.00 -3.55
CA LEU A 725 5.10 28.55 -3.73
C LEU A 725 4.33 28.22 -5.01
N CYS A 726 5.05 27.83 -6.06
CA CYS A 726 4.46 27.42 -7.33
C CYS A 726 3.99 25.95 -7.22
N ASP A 727 2.71 25.75 -6.98
CA ASP A 727 2.13 24.45 -6.67
C ASP A 727 1.93 23.62 -7.95
N GLY A 728 2.99 22.93 -8.37
CA GLY A 728 2.91 21.97 -9.48
C GLY A 728 1.91 20.83 -9.20
N PRO A 729 1.49 20.09 -10.24
CA PRO A 729 0.49 19.01 -10.12
C PRO A 729 0.84 17.91 -9.09
N ALA A 730 2.11 17.80 -8.71
CA ALA A 730 2.56 16.82 -7.73
C ALA A 730 2.31 17.22 -6.25
N ARG A 731 2.01 18.49 -5.97
CA ARG A 731 1.80 19.03 -4.61
C ARG A 731 0.32 19.11 -4.21
N ARG A 732 -0.55 18.72 -5.14
CA ARG A 732 -2.00 18.81 -5.01
C ARG A 732 -2.65 17.47 -5.33
N THR A 733 -3.90 17.33 -4.92
CA THR A 733 -4.70 16.16 -5.28
C THR A 733 -4.91 16.14 -6.79
N ARG A 734 -4.83 14.95 -7.39
CA ARG A 734 -5.14 14.72 -8.81
C ARG A 734 -6.65 14.82 -9.09
N SER A 735 -7.50 14.65 -8.08
CA SER A 735 -8.94 14.91 -8.18
C SER A 735 -9.25 16.39 -7.94
N ALA A 736 -10.34 16.87 -8.56
CA ALA A 736 -10.93 18.17 -8.27
C ALA A 736 -11.38 18.22 -6.78
N PRO A 737 -11.22 19.37 -6.08
CA PRO A 737 -10.81 20.68 -6.58
C PRO A 737 -9.28 20.90 -6.54
N HIS A 738 -8.46 19.84 -6.61
CA HIS A 738 -7.00 19.92 -6.53
C HIS A 738 -6.51 20.54 -5.20
N ALA A 739 -7.01 20.02 -4.08
CA ALA A 739 -6.63 20.46 -2.75
C ALA A 739 -5.12 20.28 -2.50
N ARG A 740 -4.55 21.10 -1.62
CA ARG A 740 -3.16 20.93 -1.17
C ARG A 740 -3.03 19.61 -0.40
N THR A 741 -1.94 18.91 -0.66
CA THR A 741 -1.58 17.71 0.11
C THR A 741 -1.02 18.10 1.48
N GLY A 742 -1.22 17.24 2.49
CA GLY A 742 -0.87 17.55 3.89
C GLY A 742 0.61 17.82 4.11
N ASP A 743 1.49 17.13 3.39
CA ASP A 743 2.94 17.40 3.38
C ASP A 743 3.27 18.78 2.84
N TRP A 744 2.49 19.26 1.87
CA TRP A 744 2.66 20.59 1.32
C TRP A 744 2.14 21.69 2.23
N VAL A 745 0.98 21.45 2.86
CA VAL A 745 0.46 22.33 3.92
C VAL A 745 1.45 22.45 5.07
N ALA A 746 2.00 21.31 5.50
CA ALA A 746 3.04 21.26 6.53
C ALA A 746 4.33 22.00 6.12
N ALA A 747 4.70 22.02 4.84
CA ALA A 747 5.85 22.79 4.35
C ALA A 747 5.58 24.30 4.38
N ALA A 748 4.35 24.72 4.06
CA ALA A 748 3.92 26.11 4.19
C ALA A 748 4.00 26.58 5.65
N TRP A 749 3.50 25.79 6.61
CA TRP A 749 3.61 26.13 8.04
C TRP A 749 5.05 26.31 8.52
N LEU A 750 5.97 25.47 8.05
CA LEU A 750 7.39 25.63 8.38
C LEU A 750 8.00 26.93 7.85
N LEU A 751 7.57 27.39 6.67
CA LEU A 751 7.99 28.68 6.13
C LEU A 751 7.38 29.84 6.93
N GLU A 752 6.12 29.72 7.33
CA GLU A 752 5.43 30.71 8.18
C GLU A 752 6.13 30.86 9.54
N ARG A 753 6.51 29.75 10.18
CA ARG A 753 7.33 29.74 11.39
C ARG A 753 8.71 30.37 11.20
N ALA A 754 9.29 30.23 10.01
CA ALA A 754 10.54 30.89 9.63
C ALA A 754 10.35 32.40 9.30
N GLY A 755 9.17 32.97 9.54
CA GLY A 755 8.86 34.38 9.36
C GLY A 755 8.51 34.77 7.93
N TRP A 756 8.13 33.82 7.08
CA TRP A 756 7.70 34.08 5.71
C TRP A 756 6.17 34.16 5.61
N ARG A 757 5.66 35.12 4.84
CA ARG A 757 4.28 35.05 4.34
C ARG A 757 4.24 34.11 3.16
N VAL A 758 3.45 33.04 3.25
CA VAL A 758 3.39 32.02 2.20
C VAL A 758 2.28 32.35 1.21
N LEU A 759 2.64 32.46 -0.07
CA LEU A 759 1.72 32.66 -1.18
C LEU A 759 1.74 31.41 -2.06
N THR A 760 0.64 30.66 -2.12
CA THR A 760 0.54 29.49 -3.00
C THR A 760 -0.07 29.88 -4.34
N LEU A 761 0.57 29.49 -5.45
CA LEU A 761 0.11 29.69 -6.81
C LEU A 761 -0.15 28.33 -7.49
N PRO A 762 -1.42 27.87 -7.53
CA PRO A 762 -1.79 26.59 -8.13
C PRO A 762 -1.47 26.53 -9.61
N TRP A 763 -0.80 25.47 -10.06
CA TRP A 763 -0.44 25.32 -11.48
C TRP A 763 -1.65 25.37 -12.40
N TYR A 764 -2.78 24.75 -12.03
CA TYR A 764 -3.99 24.71 -12.88
C TYR A 764 -4.75 26.05 -12.92
N GLU A 765 -4.56 26.94 -11.95
CA GLU A 765 -5.05 28.32 -12.00
C GLU A 765 -4.10 29.20 -12.82
N TRP A 766 -2.80 28.94 -12.71
CA TRP A 766 -1.76 29.73 -13.35
C TRP A 766 -1.55 29.41 -14.84
N GLU A 767 -1.58 28.13 -15.23
CA GLU A 767 -1.28 27.70 -16.60
C GLU A 767 -2.19 28.35 -17.65
N PRO A 768 -3.53 28.46 -17.44
CA PRO A 768 -4.39 29.18 -18.38
C PRO A 768 -4.02 30.66 -18.53
N LEU A 769 -3.52 31.30 -17.45
CA LEU A 769 -3.11 32.71 -17.43
C LEU A 769 -1.73 32.93 -18.05
N ALA A 770 -0.87 31.90 -18.01
CA ALA A 770 0.49 31.95 -18.55
C ALA A 770 0.58 31.47 -20.01
N GLY A 771 -0.47 30.86 -20.55
CA GLY A 771 -0.52 30.37 -21.92
C GLY A 771 -0.52 31.48 -22.97
N ARG A 772 -0.15 31.16 -24.22
CA ARG A 772 -0.02 32.11 -25.34
C ARG A 772 -1.28 32.93 -25.68
N GLY A 773 -2.43 32.62 -25.09
CA GLY A 773 -3.70 33.31 -25.33
C GLY A 773 -4.16 34.25 -24.21
N ALA A 774 -3.62 34.12 -23.00
CA ALA A 774 -3.93 35.03 -21.89
C ALA A 774 -2.91 36.18 -21.88
N GLY A 775 -3.38 37.41 -21.62
CA GLY A 775 -2.49 38.55 -21.58
C GLY A 775 -1.59 38.48 -20.33
N PRO A 776 -0.32 38.96 -20.39
CA PRO A 776 0.54 39.06 -19.21
C PRO A 776 -0.12 39.88 -18.07
N LEU A 777 -1.06 40.75 -18.42
CA LEU A 777 -1.88 41.52 -17.48
C LEU A 777 -2.79 40.64 -16.59
N ASP A 778 -3.32 39.53 -17.11
CA ASP A 778 -4.21 38.65 -16.34
C ASP A 778 -3.42 37.85 -15.30
N ALA A 779 -2.25 37.34 -15.68
CA ALA A 779 -1.31 36.70 -14.77
C ALA A 779 -0.81 37.69 -13.68
N LEU A 780 -0.51 38.93 -14.08
CA LEU A 780 -0.11 40.00 -13.17
C LEU A 780 -1.23 40.37 -12.19
N ALA A 781 -2.47 40.51 -12.68
CA ALA A 781 -3.63 40.82 -11.86
C ALA A 781 -3.93 39.69 -10.87
N HIS A 782 -3.84 38.42 -11.30
CA HIS A 782 -3.98 37.28 -10.42
C HIS A 782 -2.90 37.29 -9.33
N LEU A 783 -1.63 37.49 -9.69
CA LEU A 783 -0.53 37.59 -8.74
C LEU A 783 -0.74 38.72 -7.73
N ALA A 784 -1.11 39.92 -8.20
CA ALA A 784 -1.38 41.08 -7.35
C ALA A 784 -2.54 40.81 -6.37
N ASN A 785 -3.61 40.18 -6.84
CA ASN A 785 -4.74 39.79 -5.99
C ASN A 785 -4.33 38.75 -4.94
N SER A 786 -3.52 37.76 -5.31
CA SER A 786 -3.01 36.77 -4.36
C SER A 786 -2.15 37.42 -3.27
N PHE A 787 -1.28 38.37 -3.62
CA PHE A 787 -0.48 39.11 -2.62
C PHE A 787 -1.37 39.95 -1.71
N ALA A 788 -2.37 40.64 -2.27
CA ALA A 788 -3.31 41.45 -1.51
C ALA A 788 -4.12 40.61 -0.50
N GLN A 789 -4.53 39.39 -0.88
CA GLN A 789 -5.20 38.44 0.02
C GLN A 789 -4.31 38.02 1.20
N GLN A 790 -2.99 38.02 1.03
CA GLN A 790 -2.02 37.78 2.10
C GLN A 790 -1.64 39.05 2.89
N GLY A 791 -2.35 40.16 2.66
CA GLY A 791 -2.07 41.44 3.30
C GLY A 791 -0.80 42.12 2.81
N VAL A 792 -0.21 41.65 1.70
CA VAL A 792 0.99 42.24 1.10
C VAL A 792 0.57 43.16 -0.05
N LYS A 793 0.91 44.45 0.06
CA LYS A 793 0.65 45.41 -1.01
C LYS A 793 1.84 45.41 -1.97
N LEU A 794 1.60 44.99 -3.21
CA LEU A 794 2.55 45.07 -4.32
C LEU A 794 2.59 46.46 -4.94
#